data_AF-E5B5C9-F1
#
_entry.id   AF-E5B5C9-F1
#
_cell.length_a   1.000
_cell.length_b   1.000
_cell.length_c   1.000
_cell.angle_alpha   90.00
_cell.angle_beta   90.00
_cell.angle_gamma   90.00
#
_symmetry.space_group_name_H-M   'P 1'
#
loop_
_entity.id
_entity.type
_entity.pdbx_description
1 polymer ?
#
loop_
_entity_poly.entity_id
_entity_poly.type
_entity_poly.pdbx_seq_one_letter_code
_entity_poly.pdbx_strand_id
1 'polypeptide(L)'
;MTVKVQDQEYLYKEDASGITYIQKEDAAKIIIFDTNTAQWEFSKNINHQDFYQKSLKFDYGVQLEKLPGNGEFTINNYDVVNNVFIFTKDKVSSRSILMDGFIIPVEQFKPEGWQTVTVTSPPQTAEMRVLLKKGNSWFFEAESTLIDENLDLLLASKGKGVSHLRENKFTNIQDDGFSYDRFNRPQIKYKNKYSDVSQVTDSIYMINDIPGNFFVRENEHFILQSSDDIIKGHERELAGDALFDTRNSVYIEREAQGYILAQGKLTVSSPKVIIGPGVYLDAKGSVIFSTGNSNFEVAYYKGGVLEIKRGYDDGGKNIALYFDDGTYYRVRKENYVPAKKYKKLSGCKHKRSPAGSSKSCLPVMMTESLNKLLNNEIIKGNTSNKTLLDKSIASSPLDDFPNLKYSDGNGRLYFLHEGCYFSAKWVTKDDKLNPTGRPAIKLYAKGNIFRKHRDIAIITSEIKDGKYEVKTTVEYISEKLNIDELMAEDFNQKRRYRRISGLNSLANAVGQVNLSGKYYFTKTKTTFTPDIPDDTMNTIIRKKFYPERVVNNPDNRIEILGVKEVSPLRPYYLRAVSAEIMQHIEYIREELLPVVLIGLNSLSENYRVYFGKLFKTDDANFLINFSARLSSRFNKISSNLNMSNIYLCALHHQAARRASGHKPGEEYSYQQILTADERQQGTFATTLTDSSKRIFINTDKLYYISPDAHGNTLSEETSTDVVTMLIHEGSHIGLMATDIVYFPRDEGIIAPILDCIDHMKKAIRNNRVVNRDDFKRINNEYFGGISVYKEIKNDIMQRDDLVYIIEKDPAYLAHLLLNNADGLAILARDLYEIS
;
A
#
# COMPACT_ATOMS: atom_id res chain seq x y z
N MET A 1 12.15 -18.63 61.46
CA MET A 1 12.94 -18.80 60.21
C MET A 1 14.41 -18.60 60.57
N THR A 2 15.34 -19.34 59.99
CA THR A 2 16.79 -19.09 60.18
C THR A 2 17.34 -18.43 58.92
N VAL A 3 18.10 -17.35 59.07
CA VAL A 3 18.69 -16.61 57.96
C VAL A 3 20.20 -16.69 58.09
N LYS A 4 20.88 -17.06 57.01
CA LYS A 4 22.34 -17.21 57.00
C LYS A 4 22.97 -15.92 56.50
N VAL A 5 23.78 -15.29 57.35
CA VAL A 5 24.52 -14.06 57.05
C VAL A 5 25.99 -14.31 57.37
N GLN A 6 26.87 -14.17 56.37
CA GLN A 6 28.30 -14.49 56.49
C GLN A 6 28.56 -15.92 57.03
N ASP A 7 27.85 -16.90 56.48
CA ASP A 7 27.89 -18.31 56.92
C ASP A 7 27.50 -18.57 58.38
N GLN A 8 27.07 -17.55 59.13
CA GLN A 8 26.54 -17.68 60.47
C GLN A 8 25.01 -17.65 60.43
N GLU A 9 24.40 -18.55 61.20
CA GLU A 9 22.94 -18.67 61.26
C GLU A 9 22.36 -17.76 62.34
N TYR A 10 21.38 -16.97 61.94
CA TYR A 10 20.64 -16.07 62.81
C TYR A 10 19.20 -16.56 62.94
N LEU A 11 18.65 -16.47 64.14
CA LEU A 11 17.25 -16.78 64.38
C LEU A 11 16.41 -15.54 64.10
N TYR A 12 15.60 -15.58 63.05
CA TYR A 12 14.57 -14.57 62.83
C TYR A 12 13.46 -14.74 63.85
N LYS A 13 13.14 -13.65 64.56
CA LYS A 13 12.09 -13.58 65.55
C LYS A 13 11.26 -12.32 65.36
N GLU A 14 10.03 -12.38 65.81
CA GLU A 14 9.08 -11.28 65.83
C GLU A 14 8.65 -11.08 67.28
N ASP A 15 8.67 -9.84 67.77
CA ASP A 15 8.17 -9.54 69.10
C ASP A 15 6.65 -9.35 69.10
N ALA A 16 6.06 -9.20 70.29
CA ALA A 16 4.61 -9.03 70.45
C ALA A 16 4.05 -7.74 69.83
N SER A 17 4.91 -6.80 69.42
CA SER A 17 4.53 -5.56 68.73
C SER A 17 4.63 -5.67 67.21
N GLY A 18 5.02 -6.83 66.68
CA GLY A 18 5.20 -7.08 65.25
C GLY A 18 6.55 -6.57 64.72
N ILE A 19 7.48 -6.19 65.59
CA ILE A 19 8.84 -5.83 65.16
C ILE A 19 9.64 -7.11 64.99
N THR A 20 10.19 -7.29 63.80
CA THR A 20 10.96 -8.48 63.47
C THR A 20 12.45 -8.17 63.53
N TYR A 21 13.22 -9.08 64.12
CA TYR A 21 14.62 -8.91 64.44
C TYR A 21 15.37 -10.22 64.20
N ILE A 22 16.70 -10.12 64.11
CA ILE A 22 17.56 -11.29 64.09
C ILE A 22 18.22 -11.46 65.46
N GLN A 23 18.20 -12.68 65.98
CA GLN A 23 18.82 -13.02 67.26
C GLN A 23 20.12 -13.77 67.03
N LYS A 24 21.18 -13.32 67.70
CA LYS A 24 22.48 -14.00 67.75
C LYS A 24 23.01 -13.94 69.18
N GLU A 25 23.35 -15.10 69.74
CA GLU A 25 23.95 -15.23 71.08
C GLU A 25 23.16 -14.42 72.13
N ASP A 26 21.85 -14.66 72.17
CA ASP A 26 20.87 -14.03 73.05
C ASP A 26 20.61 -12.52 72.90
N ALA A 27 21.39 -11.81 72.07
CA ALA A 27 21.13 -10.41 71.75
C ALA A 27 20.21 -10.27 70.52
N ALA A 28 19.07 -9.58 70.69
CA ALA A 28 18.22 -9.15 69.58
C ALA A 28 18.89 -7.98 68.84
N LYS A 29 18.99 -8.09 67.53
CA LYS A 29 19.60 -7.07 66.67
C LYS A 29 18.65 -6.71 65.55
N ILE A 30 18.46 -5.40 65.35
CA ILE A 30 17.79 -4.81 64.19
C ILE A 30 18.80 -3.93 63.46
N ILE A 31 18.74 -3.88 62.13
CA ILE A 31 19.58 -2.96 61.35
C ILE A 31 18.87 -1.60 61.32
N ILE A 32 19.57 -0.56 61.75
CA ILE A 32 19.11 0.83 61.67
C ILE A 32 20.14 1.66 60.91
N PHE A 33 19.73 2.81 60.37
CA PHE A 33 20.69 3.79 59.89
C PHE A 33 21.07 4.70 61.04
N ASP A 34 22.34 4.69 61.45
CA ASP A 34 22.83 5.67 62.42
C ASP A 34 23.16 6.97 61.68
N THR A 35 22.35 7.98 61.97
CA THR A 35 22.48 9.31 61.39
C THR A 35 23.77 10.02 61.82
N ASN A 36 24.37 9.65 62.97
CA ASN A 36 25.59 10.27 63.46
C ASN A 36 26.84 9.76 62.74
N THR A 37 26.89 8.47 62.47
CA THR A 37 28.02 7.83 61.76
C THR A 37 27.81 7.75 60.26
N ALA A 38 26.59 8.03 59.77
CA ALA A 38 26.17 7.88 58.37
C ALA A 38 26.38 6.45 57.84
N GLN A 39 26.30 5.46 58.74
CA GLN A 39 26.47 4.05 58.44
C GLN A 39 25.23 3.29 58.90
N TRP A 40 24.91 2.19 58.22
CA TRP A 40 23.96 1.24 58.79
C TRP A 40 24.65 0.46 59.87
N GLU A 41 23.98 0.26 61.00
CA GLU A 41 24.50 -0.49 62.14
C GLU A 41 23.45 -1.39 62.78
N PHE A 42 23.91 -2.39 63.51
CA PHE A 42 23.03 -3.18 64.35
C PHE A 42 22.73 -2.42 65.64
N SER A 43 21.48 -1.96 65.79
CA SER A 43 21.01 -1.44 67.07
C SER A 43 20.97 -2.54 68.11
N LYS A 44 21.48 -2.23 69.30
CA LYS A 44 21.35 -3.08 70.49
C LYS A 44 19.99 -2.94 71.18
N ASN A 45 19.16 -1.98 70.76
CA ASN A 45 17.90 -1.65 71.41
C ASN A 45 16.77 -1.52 70.38
N ILE A 46 15.77 -2.42 70.44
CA ILE A 46 14.65 -2.52 69.50
C ILE A 46 13.84 -1.21 69.43
N ASN A 47 13.85 -0.41 70.51
CA ASN A 47 13.09 0.84 70.62
C ASN A 47 13.79 2.07 70.01
N HIS A 48 15.03 1.97 69.51
CA HIS A 48 15.75 3.08 68.90
C HIS A 48 15.60 3.12 67.38
N GLN A 49 14.38 3.40 66.92
CA GLN A 49 14.11 3.69 65.52
C GLN A 49 13.40 5.03 65.42
N ASP A 50 13.92 5.92 64.58
CA ASP A 50 13.25 7.17 64.27
C ASP A 50 11.92 6.89 63.55
N PHE A 51 10.88 7.69 63.84
CA PHE A 51 9.54 7.56 63.25
C PHE A 51 9.60 7.49 61.72
N TYR A 52 10.51 8.25 61.11
CA TYR A 52 10.75 8.30 59.68
C TYR A 52 11.34 7.00 59.11
N GLN A 53 12.23 6.31 59.84
CA GLN A 53 12.77 5.02 59.41
C GLN A 53 11.68 3.93 59.41
N LYS A 54 10.76 3.99 60.38
CA LYS A 54 9.61 3.07 60.47
C LYS A 54 8.60 3.24 59.34
N SER A 55 8.45 4.43 58.76
CA SER A 55 7.51 4.68 57.66
C SER A 55 8.09 4.17 56.32
N LEU A 56 9.36 4.48 56.06
CA LEU A 56 10.06 4.17 54.81
C LEU A 56 10.09 2.66 54.47
N LYS A 57 10.14 1.76 55.45
CA LYS A 57 10.09 0.31 55.19
C LYS A 57 8.76 -0.16 54.59
N PHE A 58 7.65 0.46 54.98
CA PHE A 58 6.34 0.12 54.44
C PHE A 58 6.17 0.72 53.05
N ASP A 59 6.77 1.89 52.81
CA ASP A 59 6.67 2.61 51.55
C ASP A 59 7.58 2.01 50.46
N TYR A 60 8.76 1.48 50.83
CA TYR A 60 9.80 1.08 49.87
C TYR A 60 10.39 -0.32 50.07
N GLY A 61 10.05 -1.02 51.16
CA GLY A 61 10.59 -2.34 51.48
C GLY A 61 9.76 -3.51 50.97
N VAL A 62 10.37 -4.69 50.85
CA VAL A 62 9.68 -5.97 50.54
C VAL A 62 9.80 -6.94 51.71
N GLN A 63 8.67 -7.47 52.22
CA GLN A 63 8.67 -8.43 53.33
C GLN A 63 9.39 -9.74 52.99
N LEU A 64 10.24 -10.20 53.91
CA LEU A 64 11.09 -11.38 53.77
C LEU A 64 10.26 -12.67 53.61
N GLU A 65 9.13 -12.77 54.30
CA GLU A 65 8.18 -13.91 54.22
C GLU A 65 7.50 -14.05 52.86
N LYS A 66 7.45 -12.97 52.06
CA LYS A 66 6.89 -12.98 50.70
C LYS A 66 7.90 -13.42 49.65
N LEU A 67 9.15 -13.63 50.05
CA LEU A 67 10.18 -14.17 49.15
C LEU A 67 9.95 -15.67 48.96
N PRO A 68 10.02 -16.18 47.73
CA PRO A 68 9.84 -17.61 47.47
C PRO A 68 10.91 -18.43 48.21
N GLY A 69 10.46 -19.40 49.01
CA GLY A 69 11.32 -20.19 49.91
C GLY A 69 12.39 -21.05 49.23
N ASN A 70 12.34 -21.20 47.90
CA ASN A 70 13.36 -21.91 47.14
C ASN A 70 14.32 -20.93 46.45
N GLY A 71 15.39 -20.60 47.18
CA GLY A 71 16.74 -20.26 46.69
C GLY A 71 16.95 -19.63 45.31
N GLU A 72 16.48 -18.40 45.09
CA GLU A 72 16.83 -17.63 43.86
C GLU A 72 17.80 -16.46 44.09
N PHE A 73 18.26 -16.24 45.32
CA PHE A 73 19.20 -15.16 45.64
C PHE A 73 20.37 -15.69 46.44
N THR A 74 21.58 -15.34 46.02
CA THR A 74 22.80 -15.64 46.76
C THR A 74 23.30 -14.34 47.38
N ILE A 75 23.45 -14.31 48.71
CA ILE A 75 24.12 -13.21 49.42
C ILE A 75 25.62 -13.48 49.27
N ASN A 76 26.24 -12.81 48.31
CA ASN A 76 27.63 -13.10 47.94
C ASN A 76 28.65 -12.24 48.68
N ASN A 77 28.22 -11.10 49.22
CA ASN A 77 29.08 -10.21 49.97
C ASN A 77 28.27 -9.40 50.98
N TYR A 78 28.81 -9.24 52.17
CA TYR A 78 28.26 -8.38 53.21
C TYR A 78 29.35 -7.37 53.59
N ASP A 79 29.04 -6.10 53.39
CA ASP A 79 29.88 -5.01 53.85
C ASP A 79 29.67 -4.87 55.36
N VAL A 80 30.58 -5.49 56.13
CA VAL A 80 30.54 -5.51 57.60
C VAL A 80 30.56 -4.11 58.20
N VAL A 81 31.21 -3.16 57.51
CA VAL A 81 31.34 -1.78 57.99
C VAL A 81 30.01 -1.06 57.86
N ASN A 82 29.31 -1.28 56.75
CA ASN A 82 28.07 -0.55 56.43
C ASN A 82 26.80 -1.39 56.59
N ASN A 83 26.87 -2.58 57.19
CA ASN A 83 25.77 -3.52 57.39
C ASN A 83 24.88 -3.75 56.12
N VAL A 84 25.51 -3.74 54.94
CA VAL A 84 24.84 -3.88 53.62
C VAL A 84 25.03 -5.28 53.07
N PHE A 85 23.94 -5.87 52.57
CA PHE A 85 23.94 -7.10 51.80
C PHE A 85 24.02 -6.82 50.30
N ILE A 86 24.86 -7.59 49.60
CA ILE A 86 24.86 -7.64 48.15
C ILE A 86 24.09 -8.88 47.70
N PHE A 87 22.87 -8.66 47.24
CA PHE A 87 22.05 -9.70 46.64
C PHE A 87 22.46 -9.88 45.19
N THR A 88 22.84 -11.10 44.81
CA THR A 88 23.20 -11.41 43.42
C THR A 88 22.31 -12.50 42.86
N LYS A 89 21.78 -12.27 41.66
CA LYS A 89 21.06 -13.27 40.86
C LYS A 89 21.58 -13.20 39.43
N ASP A 90 21.96 -14.35 38.86
CA ASP A 90 22.46 -14.46 37.48
C ASP A 90 23.55 -13.42 37.10
N LYS A 91 24.48 -13.15 38.03
CA LYS A 91 25.60 -12.19 37.92
C LYS A 91 25.24 -10.69 38.02
N VAL A 92 23.99 -10.34 38.35
CA VAL A 92 23.58 -8.95 38.64
C VAL A 92 23.46 -8.76 40.16
N SER A 93 24.11 -7.73 40.70
CA SER A 93 24.24 -7.47 42.14
C SER A 93 23.54 -6.16 42.56
N SER A 94 22.77 -6.18 43.65
CA SER A 94 22.17 -4.99 44.26
C SER A 94 22.53 -4.87 45.75
N ARG A 95 22.70 -3.62 46.22
CA ARG A 95 23.00 -3.30 47.63
C ARG A 95 21.71 -3.02 48.39
N SER A 96 21.43 -3.83 49.38
CA SER A 96 20.22 -3.72 50.20
C SER A 96 20.50 -4.03 51.67
N ILE A 97 19.63 -3.60 52.56
CA ILE A 97 19.64 -3.93 53.99
C ILE A 97 18.40 -4.76 54.35
N LEU A 98 18.47 -5.46 55.47
CA LEU A 98 17.33 -6.14 56.08
C LEU A 98 16.89 -5.37 57.32
N MET A 99 15.75 -4.67 57.25
CA MET A 99 15.22 -3.87 58.35
C MET A 99 13.78 -4.31 58.65
N ASP A 100 13.52 -4.72 59.90
CA ASP A 100 12.20 -5.15 60.38
C ASP A 100 11.50 -6.16 59.48
N GLY A 101 12.26 -7.10 58.92
CA GLY A 101 11.72 -8.17 58.08
C GLY A 101 11.39 -7.71 56.67
N PHE A 102 11.85 -6.52 56.27
CA PHE A 102 11.81 -6.00 54.91
C PHE A 102 13.21 -5.90 54.31
N ILE A 103 13.35 -6.24 53.03
CA ILE A 103 14.53 -5.91 52.23
C ILE A 103 14.35 -4.51 51.66
N ILE A 104 15.31 -3.61 51.92
CA ILE A 104 15.28 -2.20 51.51
C ILE A 104 16.55 -1.84 50.74
N PRO A 105 16.47 -1.22 49.54
CA PRO A 105 17.65 -0.77 48.81
C PRO A 105 18.44 0.33 49.55
N VAL A 106 19.77 0.22 49.57
CA VAL A 106 20.66 1.13 50.33
C VAL A 106 20.70 2.55 49.76
N GLU A 107 20.48 2.69 48.44
CA GLU A 107 20.58 3.96 47.72
C GLU A 107 19.52 5.00 48.13
N GLN A 108 18.60 4.64 49.03
CA GLN A 108 17.51 5.49 49.50
C GLN A 108 17.85 6.35 50.73
N PHE A 109 19.08 6.26 51.28
CA PHE A 109 19.48 6.94 52.54
C PHE A 109 20.80 7.71 52.41
N LYS A 110 20.81 9.02 52.77
CA LYS A 110 22.04 9.78 53.06
C LYS A 110 21.79 10.96 54.01
N PRO A 111 22.60 11.18 55.07
CA PRO A 111 22.39 12.29 56.01
C PRO A 111 23.10 13.58 55.57
N GLU A 112 22.42 14.73 55.70
CA GLU A 112 23.01 16.07 55.64
C GLU A 112 22.63 16.86 56.91
N GLY A 113 23.55 16.92 57.89
CA GLY A 113 23.32 17.63 59.16
C GLY A 113 22.36 16.90 60.12
N TRP A 114 21.60 17.66 60.91
CA TRP A 114 20.61 17.15 61.88
C TRP A 114 19.25 16.79 61.23
N GLN A 115 19.19 16.73 59.90
CA GLN A 115 18.00 16.34 59.15
C GLN A 115 18.31 15.07 58.34
N THR A 116 17.45 14.06 58.53
CA THR A 116 17.39 12.88 57.67
C THR A 116 16.86 13.32 56.31
N VAL A 117 17.71 13.37 55.28
CA VAL A 117 17.30 13.69 53.91
C VAL A 117 17.01 12.38 53.17
N THR A 118 15.74 12.15 52.85
CA THR A 118 15.29 11.09 51.95
C THR A 118 15.64 11.48 50.51
N VAL A 119 16.39 10.64 49.77
CA VAL A 119 16.60 10.88 48.33
C VAL A 119 15.45 10.26 47.54
N THR A 120 14.29 10.89 47.66
CA THR A 120 13.23 11.13 46.64
C THR A 120 12.18 11.97 47.38
N SER A 121 12.01 13.29 47.19
CA SER A 121 12.22 14.15 46.03
C SER A 121 12.52 15.59 46.52
N PRO A 122 13.18 16.49 45.76
CA PRO A 122 12.95 17.91 45.97
C PRO A 122 11.44 18.17 45.84
N PRO A 123 10.87 19.13 46.60
CA PRO A 123 9.49 19.55 46.46
C PRO A 123 9.32 20.27 45.12
N GLN A 124 9.28 19.47 44.03
CA GLN A 124 8.58 19.66 42.77
C GLN A 124 8.90 18.58 41.72
N THR A 125 9.92 17.73 41.86
CA THR A 125 10.24 16.69 40.85
C THR A 125 11.15 15.60 41.43
N ALA A 126 10.60 14.50 41.95
CA ALA A 126 11.31 13.22 41.77
C ALA A 126 10.28 12.11 41.63
N GLU A 127 10.43 11.36 40.55
CA GLU A 127 9.59 10.23 40.23
C GLU A 127 9.91 9.04 41.13
N MET A 128 8.82 8.42 41.59
CA MET A 128 8.86 7.11 42.19
C MET A 128 9.23 6.09 41.11
N ARG A 129 10.32 5.34 41.32
CA ARG A 129 10.76 4.28 40.41
C ARG A 129 9.96 2.99 40.63
N VAL A 130 9.36 2.46 39.57
CA VAL A 130 8.54 1.22 39.58
C VAL A 130 9.43 0.00 39.39
N LEU A 131 9.24 -1.07 40.16
CA LEU A 131 9.96 -2.35 39.96
C LEU A 131 9.12 -3.29 39.06
N LEU A 132 9.59 -3.54 37.84
CA LEU A 132 8.89 -4.33 36.82
C LEU A 132 9.51 -5.70 36.61
N LYS A 133 8.69 -6.72 36.33
CA LYS A 133 9.12 -8.09 35.99
C LYS A 133 9.06 -8.30 34.47
N LYS A 134 10.16 -8.75 33.85
CA LYS A 134 10.23 -9.21 32.44
C LYS A 134 11.04 -10.49 32.40
N GLY A 135 10.40 -11.57 31.96
CA GLY A 135 10.94 -12.91 32.15
C GLY A 135 11.21 -13.21 33.64
N ASN A 136 12.44 -13.63 33.94
CA ASN A 136 12.89 -13.95 35.31
C ASN A 136 13.63 -12.80 36.01
N SER A 137 13.63 -11.60 35.42
CA SER A 137 14.39 -10.44 35.90
C SER A 137 13.48 -9.29 36.35
N TRP A 138 13.98 -8.49 37.30
CA TRP A 138 13.35 -7.26 37.78
C TRP A 138 14.17 -6.04 37.36
N PHE A 139 13.53 -4.95 36.94
CA PHE A 139 14.18 -3.68 36.56
C PHE A 139 13.36 -2.49 37.06
N PHE A 140 14.03 -1.37 37.31
CA PHE A 140 13.40 -0.11 37.68
C PHE A 140 12.94 0.64 36.42
N GLU A 141 11.71 1.13 36.41
CA GLU A 141 11.18 1.97 35.34
C GLU A 141 11.77 3.39 35.40
N ALA A 142 11.97 3.99 34.23
CA ALA A 142 12.18 5.42 34.12
C ALA A 142 10.88 6.18 34.49
N GLU A 143 11.01 7.46 34.80
CA GLU A 143 9.97 8.49 34.70
C GLU A 143 8.70 8.11 33.91
N SER A 144 7.52 8.49 34.44
CA SER A 144 6.19 8.16 33.89
C SER A 144 6.18 8.05 32.37
N THR A 145 5.89 6.84 31.89
CA THR A 145 5.81 6.53 30.46
C THR A 145 4.67 7.34 29.85
N LEU A 146 5.00 8.29 28.97
CA LEU A 146 4.02 9.25 28.46
C LEU A 146 2.97 8.57 27.57
N ILE A 147 1.78 9.14 27.57
CA ILE A 147 0.64 8.70 26.75
C ILE A 147 0.64 9.52 25.45
N ASP A 148 0.58 8.84 24.30
CA ASP A 148 0.37 9.51 22.99
C ASP A 148 -0.95 10.30 22.99
N GLU A 149 -0.98 11.46 22.32
CA GLU A 149 -2.16 12.33 22.16
C GLU A 149 -3.43 11.57 21.74
N ASN A 150 -3.33 10.51 20.93
CA ASN A 150 -4.47 9.68 20.51
C ASN A 150 -5.02 8.81 21.64
N LEU A 151 -4.13 8.29 22.50
CA LEU A 151 -4.51 7.54 23.69
C LEU A 151 -5.06 8.50 24.76
N ASP A 152 -4.47 9.69 24.91
CA ASP A 152 -4.98 10.80 25.71
C ASP A 152 -6.42 11.12 25.29
N LEU A 153 -6.67 11.36 23.99
CA LEU A 153 -8.01 11.65 23.45
C LEU A 153 -9.03 10.55 23.73
N LEU A 154 -8.65 9.27 23.59
CA LEU A 154 -9.53 8.13 23.88
C LEU A 154 -9.93 8.12 25.36
N LEU A 155 -8.97 8.26 26.27
CA LEU A 155 -9.20 8.29 27.72
C LEU A 155 -10.00 9.54 28.16
N ALA A 156 -9.77 10.69 27.50
CA ALA A 156 -10.50 11.94 27.72
C ALA A 156 -11.98 11.86 27.34
N SER A 157 -12.28 11.23 26.20
CA SER A 157 -13.61 11.20 25.59
C SER A 157 -14.66 10.44 26.42
N LYS A 158 -14.24 9.49 27.26
CA LYS A 158 -15.16 8.56 27.93
C LYS A 158 -15.74 9.08 29.24
N GLY A 159 -15.14 10.08 29.90
CA GLY A 159 -15.74 10.87 31.00
C GLY A 159 -16.28 10.15 32.27
N LYS A 160 -16.53 8.84 32.25
CA LYS A 160 -17.29 8.05 33.23
C LYS A 160 -16.80 6.59 33.32
N GLY A 161 -15.48 6.36 33.43
CA GLY A 161 -14.95 5.05 33.86
C GLY A 161 -15.11 4.86 35.37
N VAL A 162 -15.04 3.61 35.85
CA VAL A 162 -15.09 3.31 37.29
C VAL A 162 -13.88 3.96 37.96
N SER A 163 -14.12 4.97 38.79
CA SER A 163 -13.06 5.72 39.47
C SER A 163 -12.60 4.98 40.73
N HIS A 164 -11.35 4.53 40.76
CA HIS A 164 -10.72 4.10 42.00
C HIS A 164 -10.07 5.28 42.72
N LEU A 165 -10.25 5.36 44.05
CA LEU A 165 -9.64 6.39 44.89
C LEU A 165 -8.10 6.25 44.87
N ARG A 166 -7.42 7.41 44.89
CA ARG A 166 -5.95 7.57 44.90
C ARG A 166 -5.25 6.73 45.98
N GLU A 167 -5.97 6.45 47.06
CA GLU A 167 -5.51 5.74 48.27
C GLU A 167 -5.23 4.25 48.06
N ASN A 168 -5.62 3.66 46.92
CA ASN A 168 -5.42 2.23 46.61
C ASN A 168 -4.25 1.94 45.64
N LYS A 169 -3.33 2.89 45.41
CA LYS A 169 -2.27 2.78 44.38
C LYS A 169 -0.88 2.59 44.98
N PHE A 170 -0.08 1.71 44.36
CA PHE A 170 1.32 1.44 44.73
C PHE A 170 2.25 2.51 44.14
N THR A 171 1.89 3.08 42.99
CA THR A 171 2.64 4.15 42.32
C THR A 171 1.71 5.31 41.98
N ASN A 172 1.90 6.45 42.65
CA ASN A 172 1.21 7.69 42.31
C ASN A 172 2.12 8.51 41.39
N ILE A 173 1.97 8.32 40.07
CA ILE A 173 2.68 9.12 39.07
C ILE A 173 2.07 10.54 39.00
N GLN A 174 2.89 11.57 38.78
CA GLN A 174 2.42 12.97 38.75
C GLN A 174 1.70 13.28 37.44
N ASP A 175 2.30 12.90 36.32
CA ASP A 175 1.75 13.08 34.98
C ASP A 175 0.87 11.91 34.53
N ASP A 176 0.21 12.09 33.40
CA ASP A 176 -0.56 11.04 32.74
C ASP A 176 0.40 9.97 32.20
N GLY A 177 0.13 8.70 32.48
CA GLY A 177 1.09 7.63 32.23
C GLY A 177 0.69 6.29 32.82
N PHE A 178 1.63 5.37 32.90
CA PHE A 178 1.38 4.00 33.40
C PHE A 178 1.68 3.85 34.88
N SER A 179 0.82 3.13 35.60
CA SER A 179 0.94 2.94 37.05
C SER A 179 0.52 1.54 37.49
N TYR A 180 0.65 1.26 38.78
CA TYR A 180 0.22 0.00 39.38
C TYR A 180 -0.64 0.27 40.62
N ASP A 181 -1.65 -0.57 40.82
CA ASP A 181 -2.40 -0.56 42.07
C ASP A 181 -1.64 -1.25 43.21
N ARG A 182 -2.14 -1.16 44.45
CA ARG A 182 -1.53 -1.79 45.63
C ARG A 182 -1.37 -3.32 45.54
N PHE A 183 -1.98 -3.96 44.55
CA PHE A 183 -1.90 -5.40 44.29
C PHE A 183 -1.01 -5.73 43.09
N ASN A 184 -0.21 -4.75 42.62
CA ASN A 184 0.68 -4.87 41.48
C ASN A 184 -0.06 -5.18 40.16
N ARG A 185 -1.33 -4.77 40.04
CA ARG A 185 -2.08 -4.84 38.78
C ARG A 185 -1.80 -3.59 37.96
N PRO A 186 -1.50 -3.71 36.66
CA PRO A 186 -1.15 -2.57 35.83
C PRO A 186 -2.36 -1.64 35.60
N GLN A 187 -2.08 -0.36 35.42
CA GLN A 187 -3.04 0.74 35.34
C GLN A 187 -2.55 1.82 34.38
N ILE A 188 -3.48 2.61 33.83
CA ILE A 188 -3.16 3.86 33.13
C ILE A 188 -3.79 5.03 33.88
N LYS A 189 -3.00 6.05 34.23
CA LYS A 189 -3.45 7.32 34.82
C LYS A 189 -3.69 8.37 33.72
N TYR A 190 -4.83 9.04 33.78
CA TYR A 190 -5.18 10.16 32.91
C TYR A 190 -6.05 11.21 33.64
N LYS A 191 -5.64 12.49 33.67
CA LYS A 191 -6.32 13.60 34.38
C LYS A 191 -6.77 13.24 35.80
N ASN A 192 -5.88 12.60 36.57
CA ASN A 192 -6.10 12.07 37.93
C ASN A 192 -7.11 10.91 38.05
N LYS A 193 -7.50 10.28 36.95
CA LYS A 193 -8.29 9.03 36.92
C LYS A 193 -7.38 7.86 36.59
N TYR A 194 -7.67 6.68 37.13
CA TYR A 194 -6.91 5.46 36.86
C TYR A 194 -7.81 4.40 36.21
N SER A 195 -7.33 3.74 35.16
CA SER A 195 -8.02 2.66 34.43
C SER A 195 -7.25 1.36 34.55
N ASP A 196 -7.94 0.28 34.91
CA ASP A 196 -7.38 -1.07 35.00
C ASP A 196 -6.98 -1.58 33.61
N VAL A 197 -5.79 -2.17 33.51
CA VAL A 197 -5.36 -2.86 32.29
C VAL A 197 -4.93 -4.30 32.56
N SER A 198 -5.03 -5.16 31.56
CA SER A 198 -4.50 -6.52 31.55
C SER A 198 -3.30 -6.58 30.61
N GLN A 199 -2.21 -7.21 31.07
CA GLN A 199 -1.02 -7.42 30.24
C GLN A 199 -1.23 -8.65 29.33
N VAL A 200 -1.17 -8.44 28.02
CA VAL A 200 -1.34 -9.47 26.99
C VAL A 200 0.01 -10.06 26.57
N THR A 201 1.05 -9.22 26.48
CA THR A 201 2.45 -9.63 26.32
C THR A 201 3.37 -8.66 27.06
N ASP A 202 4.68 -8.91 27.08
CA ASP A 202 5.69 -8.04 27.71
C ASP A 202 5.61 -6.56 27.33
N SER A 203 5.03 -6.23 26.17
CA SER A 203 4.89 -4.86 25.68
C SER A 203 3.45 -4.49 25.29
N ILE A 204 2.45 -5.34 25.54
CA ILE A 204 1.06 -5.10 25.09
C ILE A 204 0.10 -5.16 26.28
N TYR A 205 -0.74 -4.14 26.43
CA TYR A 205 -1.69 -3.97 27.52
C TYR A 205 -3.09 -3.68 26.98
N MET A 206 -4.14 -4.12 27.67
CA MET A 206 -5.54 -3.94 27.26
C MET A 206 -6.32 -3.29 28.41
N ILE A 207 -7.07 -2.21 28.17
CA ILE A 207 -7.95 -1.62 29.20
C ILE A 207 -9.15 -2.52 29.41
N ASN A 208 -9.36 -2.96 30.64
CA ASN A 208 -10.40 -3.94 30.97
C ASN A 208 -11.82 -3.41 30.70
N ASP A 209 -12.03 -2.12 30.89
CA ASP A 209 -13.33 -1.45 30.68
C ASP A 209 -13.58 -1.01 29.22
N ILE A 210 -12.60 -1.20 28.33
CA ILE A 210 -12.70 -0.85 26.90
C ILE A 210 -12.25 -2.05 26.05
N PRO A 211 -13.06 -3.12 25.97
CA PRO A 211 -12.68 -4.35 25.29
C PRO A 211 -12.36 -4.11 23.82
N GLY A 212 -11.21 -4.58 23.35
CA GLY A 212 -10.79 -4.48 21.94
C GLY A 212 -9.78 -3.36 21.62
N ASN A 213 -9.37 -2.55 22.60
CA ASN A 213 -8.27 -1.60 22.45
C ASN A 213 -7.02 -2.08 23.20
N PHE A 214 -5.89 -2.09 22.50
CA PHE A 214 -4.60 -2.49 23.05
C PHE A 214 -3.59 -1.34 22.93
N PHE A 215 -2.69 -1.28 23.89
CA PHE A 215 -1.65 -0.28 24.01
C PHE A 215 -0.33 -1.01 23.95
N VAL A 216 0.57 -0.52 23.11
CA VAL A 216 1.92 -1.05 23.02
C VAL A 216 2.86 -0.09 23.75
N ARG A 217 3.66 -0.63 24.65
CA ARG A 217 4.78 0.09 25.24
C ARG A 217 5.95 0.06 24.27
N GLU A 218 6.22 1.19 23.63
CA GLU A 218 7.35 1.39 22.73
C GLU A 218 8.12 2.63 23.15
N ASN A 219 9.45 2.53 23.29
CA ASN A 219 10.33 3.67 23.60
C ASN A 219 9.85 4.54 24.77
N GLU A 220 9.45 3.91 25.87
CA GLU A 220 8.91 4.61 27.04
C GLU A 220 7.67 5.49 26.75
N HIS A 221 6.87 5.11 25.74
CA HIS A 221 5.54 5.68 25.48
C HIS A 221 4.49 4.56 25.40
N PHE A 222 3.27 4.86 25.85
CA PHE A 222 2.10 4.04 25.59
C PHE A 222 1.39 4.57 24.36
N ILE A 223 1.49 3.81 23.27
CA ILE A 223 0.91 4.15 21.99
C ILE A 223 -0.34 3.29 21.81
N LEU A 224 -1.47 3.94 21.55
CA LEU A 224 -2.66 3.24 21.06
C LEU A 224 -2.32 2.65 19.69
N GLN A 225 -2.33 1.32 19.58
CA GLN A 225 -2.35 0.68 18.27
C GLN A 225 -3.80 0.43 17.86
N SER A 226 -4.07 0.57 16.57
CA SER A 226 -5.43 0.62 16.04
C SER A 226 -6.29 -0.54 16.54
N SER A 227 -7.54 -0.24 16.93
CA SER A 227 -8.58 -1.24 17.16
C SER A 227 -8.92 -2.07 15.91
N ASP A 228 -8.42 -1.67 14.74
CA ASP A 228 -8.62 -2.37 13.47
C ASP A 228 -7.64 -3.55 13.28
N ASP A 229 -6.61 -3.68 14.12
CA ASP A 229 -5.61 -4.77 14.03
C ASP A 229 -6.03 -6.06 14.78
N ILE A 230 -7.21 -6.09 15.40
CA ILE A 230 -7.87 -7.32 15.84
C ILE A 230 -9.24 -7.42 15.18
N ILE A 231 -9.28 -8.13 14.05
CA ILE A 231 -10.54 -8.71 13.56
C ILE A 231 -10.97 -9.73 14.63
N LYS A 232 -11.94 -9.38 15.47
CA LYS A 232 -12.80 -10.41 16.06
C LYS A 232 -13.64 -10.93 14.90
N GLY A 233 -13.31 -12.10 14.35
CA GLY A 233 -14.23 -12.75 13.43
C GLY A 233 -15.60 -12.89 14.10
N HIS A 234 -16.65 -12.32 13.50
CA HIS A 234 -18.02 -12.48 14.02
C HIS A 234 -18.52 -13.94 13.90
N GLU A 235 -17.84 -14.74 13.08
CA GLU A 235 -18.16 -16.14 12.85
C GLU A 235 -17.32 -17.06 13.74
N ARG A 236 -18.02 -17.85 14.55
CA ARG A 236 -17.48 -18.79 15.53
C ARG A 236 -17.87 -20.21 15.15
N GLU A 237 -16.96 -21.14 15.36
CA GLU A 237 -17.15 -22.57 15.10
C GLU A 237 -17.04 -23.34 16.42
N LEU A 238 -17.68 -24.51 16.51
CA LEU A 238 -17.63 -25.31 17.74
C LEU A 238 -16.22 -25.85 17.98
N ALA A 239 -15.75 -25.68 19.21
CA ALA A 239 -14.55 -26.30 19.75
C ALA A 239 -14.92 -27.26 20.88
N GLY A 240 -14.14 -28.32 21.00
CA GLY A 240 -14.34 -29.40 21.95
C GLY A 240 -15.03 -30.64 21.39
N ASP A 241 -15.07 -31.69 22.20
CA ASP A 241 -15.66 -32.99 21.90
C ASP A 241 -17.08 -33.07 22.46
N ALA A 242 -18.04 -33.40 21.60
CA ALA A 242 -19.46 -33.39 21.94
C ALA A 242 -19.83 -34.37 23.07
N LEU A 243 -19.03 -35.42 23.32
CA LEU A 243 -19.25 -36.35 24.43
C LEU A 243 -18.83 -35.76 25.79
N PHE A 244 -17.92 -34.78 25.78
CA PHE A 244 -17.28 -34.24 26.97
C PHE A 244 -17.78 -32.82 27.32
N ASP A 245 -18.00 -31.95 26.33
CA ASP A 245 -18.35 -30.53 26.53
C ASP A 245 -19.85 -30.25 26.41
N THR A 246 -20.67 -31.11 27.01
CA THR A 246 -22.14 -31.08 26.91
C THR A 246 -22.81 -29.91 27.65
N ARG A 247 -22.08 -29.15 28.48
CA ARG A 247 -22.66 -28.13 29.39
C ARG A 247 -22.31 -26.68 29.06
N ASN A 248 -21.21 -26.42 28.36
CA ASN A 248 -20.77 -25.08 27.95
C ASN A 248 -20.28 -25.15 26.50
N SER A 249 -20.93 -24.41 25.59
CA SER A 249 -20.47 -24.34 24.20
C SER A 249 -19.17 -23.55 24.14
N VAL A 250 -18.07 -24.25 23.89
CA VAL A 250 -16.76 -23.65 23.62
C VAL A 250 -16.68 -23.37 22.12
N TYR A 251 -16.18 -22.20 21.77
CA TYR A 251 -16.05 -21.78 20.38
C TYR A 251 -14.59 -21.51 20.01
N ILE A 252 -14.33 -21.48 18.71
CA ILE A 252 -13.09 -20.98 18.12
C ILE A 252 -13.45 -20.04 16.96
N GLU A 253 -12.70 -18.96 16.80
CA GLU A 253 -12.82 -18.08 15.62
C GLU A 253 -12.63 -18.90 14.34
N ARG A 254 -13.51 -18.73 13.33
CA ARG A 254 -13.45 -19.48 12.06
C ARG A 254 -12.08 -19.40 11.38
N GLU A 255 -11.43 -18.23 11.41
CA GLU A 255 -10.07 -18.04 10.86
C GLU A 255 -9.02 -18.81 11.67
N ALA A 256 -9.10 -18.79 13.00
CA ALA A 256 -8.23 -19.56 13.88
C ALA A 256 -8.40 -21.07 13.65
N GLN A 257 -9.65 -21.54 13.52
CA GLN A 257 -9.97 -22.93 13.21
C GLN A 257 -9.39 -23.36 11.85
N GLY A 258 -9.59 -22.56 10.80
CA GLY A 258 -9.04 -22.82 9.48
C GLY A 258 -7.52 -22.89 9.48
N TYR A 259 -6.86 -22.03 10.28
CA TYR A 259 -5.42 -22.01 10.39
C TYR A 259 -4.85 -23.24 11.12
N ILE A 260 -5.46 -23.70 12.22
CA ILE A 260 -4.99 -24.90 12.92
C ILE A 260 -5.29 -26.19 12.13
N LEU A 261 -6.41 -26.25 11.40
CA LEU A 261 -6.69 -27.37 10.48
C LEU A 261 -5.63 -27.45 9.37
N ALA A 262 -5.07 -26.31 8.95
CA ALA A 262 -4.04 -26.25 7.92
C ALA A 262 -2.61 -26.51 8.44
N GLN A 263 -2.30 -26.13 9.69
CA GLN A 263 -0.91 -26.05 10.19
C GLN A 263 -0.64 -26.84 11.48
N GLY A 264 -1.66 -27.25 12.22
CA GLY A 264 -1.53 -27.95 13.50
C GLY A 264 -1.14 -29.42 13.35
N LYS A 265 -0.45 -29.97 14.35
CA LYS A 265 -0.06 -31.38 14.40
C LYS A 265 -1.24 -32.24 14.84
N LEU A 266 -1.85 -32.95 13.89
CA LEU A 266 -2.95 -33.88 14.14
C LEU A 266 -2.51 -35.09 14.97
N THR A 267 -3.41 -35.62 15.78
CA THR A 267 -3.26 -36.88 16.50
C THR A 267 -4.50 -37.75 16.36
N VAL A 268 -4.30 -39.07 16.28
CA VAL A 268 -5.39 -40.06 16.31
C VAL A 268 -5.85 -40.39 17.73
N SER A 269 -5.15 -39.86 18.74
CA SER A 269 -5.55 -39.99 20.15
C SER A 269 -6.93 -39.36 20.37
N SER A 270 -7.82 -40.10 21.01
CA SER A 270 -9.15 -39.60 21.39
C SER A 270 -9.14 -38.97 22.80
N PRO A 271 -9.98 -37.96 23.04
CA PRO A 271 -10.17 -37.38 24.37
C PRO A 271 -10.54 -38.43 25.43
N LYS A 272 -9.94 -38.32 26.62
CA LYS A 272 -10.28 -39.15 27.80
C LYS A 272 -10.64 -38.34 29.03
N VAL A 273 -9.90 -37.26 29.30
CA VAL A 273 -10.11 -36.43 30.50
C VAL A 273 -10.08 -34.95 30.12
N ILE A 274 -11.08 -34.17 30.52
CA ILE A 274 -11.13 -32.72 30.29
C ILE A 274 -10.19 -32.00 31.25
N ILE A 275 -9.36 -31.09 30.74
CA ILE A 275 -8.44 -30.25 31.54
C ILE A 275 -8.59 -28.75 31.27
N GLY A 276 -9.39 -28.36 30.27
CA GLY A 276 -9.70 -26.97 29.94
C GLY A 276 -10.81 -26.88 28.88
N PRO A 277 -11.30 -25.68 28.54
CA PRO A 277 -12.31 -25.51 27.49
C PRO A 277 -11.78 -26.08 26.16
N GLY A 278 -12.37 -27.16 25.64
CA GLY A 278 -11.90 -27.80 24.41
C GLY A 278 -10.51 -28.49 24.50
N VAL A 279 -9.91 -28.62 25.70
CA VAL A 279 -8.56 -29.20 25.91
C VAL A 279 -8.64 -30.44 26.81
N TYR A 280 -7.97 -31.53 26.42
CA TYR A 280 -8.07 -32.85 27.04
C TYR A 280 -6.72 -33.52 27.25
N LEU A 281 -6.69 -34.56 28.09
CA LEU A 281 -5.67 -35.59 28.12
C LEU A 281 -6.14 -36.83 27.37
N ASP A 282 -5.23 -37.46 26.63
CA ASP A 282 -5.44 -38.77 26.03
C ASP A 282 -5.09 -39.94 26.99
N ALA A 283 -5.25 -41.18 26.53
CA ALA A 283 -4.96 -42.39 27.32
C ALA A 283 -3.48 -42.54 27.73
N LYS A 284 -2.57 -41.78 27.12
CA LYS A 284 -1.13 -41.77 27.42
C LYS A 284 -0.72 -40.54 28.25
N GLY A 285 -1.68 -39.69 28.63
CA GLY A 285 -1.43 -38.45 29.37
C GLY A 285 -0.90 -37.29 28.52
N SER A 286 -1.01 -37.37 27.19
CA SER A 286 -0.64 -36.26 26.30
C SER A 286 -1.78 -35.24 26.21
N VAL A 287 -1.43 -33.95 26.18
CA VAL A 287 -2.41 -32.86 26.06
C VAL A 287 -2.84 -32.69 24.60
N ILE A 288 -4.15 -32.64 24.37
CA ILE A 288 -4.76 -32.50 23.05
C ILE A 288 -5.85 -31.41 23.05
N PHE A 289 -6.08 -30.77 21.90
CA PHE A 289 -7.19 -29.82 21.67
C PHE A 289 -8.08 -30.35 20.54
N SER A 290 -9.41 -30.23 20.68
CA SER A 290 -10.36 -30.76 19.71
C SER A 290 -11.19 -29.66 19.04
N THR A 291 -11.33 -29.70 17.72
CA THR A 291 -12.30 -28.89 16.96
C THR A 291 -12.43 -29.42 15.53
N GLY A 292 -13.58 -29.19 14.88
CA GLY A 292 -13.80 -29.62 13.49
C GLY A 292 -13.63 -31.13 13.28
N ASN A 293 -14.08 -31.94 14.24
CA ASN A 293 -13.90 -33.41 14.27
C ASN A 293 -12.43 -33.90 14.23
N SER A 294 -11.48 -33.04 14.58
CA SER A 294 -10.04 -33.35 14.60
C SER A 294 -9.42 -33.07 15.98
N ASN A 295 -8.37 -33.82 16.33
CA ASN A 295 -7.61 -33.65 17.56
C ASN A 295 -6.17 -33.23 17.25
N PHE A 296 -5.63 -32.28 18.02
CA PHE A 296 -4.30 -31.69 17.81
C PHE A 296 -3.40 -31.85 19.03
N GLU A 297 -2.10 -32.09 18.84
CA GLU A 297 -1.12 -32.11 19.94
C GLU A 297 -0.86 -30.69 20.48
N VAL A 298 -0.90 -30.56 21.81
CA VAL A 298 -0.65 -29.31 22.52
C VAL A 298 0.74 -29.33 23.15
N ALA A 299 1.50 -28.25 22.93
CA ALA A 299 2.82 -28.05 23.53
C ALA A 299 2.72 -27.41 24.92
N TYR A 300 1.79 -26.48 25.10
CA TYR A 300 1.63 -25.72 26.34
C TYR A 300 0.18 -25.27 26.52
N TYR A 301 -0.30 -25.33 27.76
CA TYR A 301 -1.62 -24.80 28.13
C TYR A 301 -1.58 -24.24 29.56
N LYS A 302 -1.86 -22.94 29.73
CA LYS A 302 -1.99 -22.28 31.03
C LYS A 302 -2.69 -20.94 30.91
N GLY A 303 -3.61 -20.63 31.83
CA GLY A 303 -4.22 -19.30 31.95
C GLY A 303 -5.02 -18.85 30.72
N GLY A 304 -5.73 -19.78 30.07
CA GLY A 304 -6.49 -19.49 28.83
C GLY A 304 -5.63 -19.39 27.57
N VAL A 305 -4.30 -19.49 27.68
CA VAL A 305 -3.38 -19.58 26.54
C VAL A 305 -3.12 -21.05 26.20
N LEU A 306 -3.23 -21.38 24.92
CA LEU A 306 -3.06 -22.71 24.36
C LEU A 306 -2.07 -22.66 23.20
N GLU A 307 -0.99 -23.44 23.24
CA GLU A 307 -0.03 -23.57 22.13
C GLU A 307 -0.15 -24.94 21.46
N ILE A 308 -0.58 -24.94 20.20
CA ILE A 308 -0.71 -26.15 19.38
C ILE A 308 0.59 -26.36 18.61
N LYS A 309 1.13 -27.59 18.64
CA LYS A 309 2.32 -27.96 17.88
C LYS A 309 2.04 -27.90 16.37
N ARG A 310 3.04 -27.57 15.56
CA ARG A 310 2.92 -27.58 14.09
C ARG A 310 3.10 -28.99 13.53
N GLY A 311 2.40 -29.28 12.44
CA GLY A 311 2.52 -30.55 11.72
C GLY A 311 3.86 -30.75 11.00
N TYR A 312 4.68 -29.71 10.85
CA TYR A 312 5.97 -29.71 10.18
C TYR A 312 7.03 -29.05 11.09
N ASP A 313 8.24 -29.60 11.11
CA ASP A 313 9.34 -29.13 11.97
C ASP A 313 10.31 -28.26 11.16
N ASP A 314 10.10 -26.95 11.17
CA ASP A 314 10.86 -25.94 10.41
C ASP A 314 11.62 -24.94 11.31
N GLY A 315 11.65 -25.19 12.63
CA GLY A 315 12.17 -24.24 13.62
C GLY A 315 11.23 -23.07 13.95
N GLY A 316 9.99 -23.08 13.45
CA GLY A 316 8.96 -22.08 13.76
C GLY A 316 8.33 -22.24 15.15
N LYS A 317 7.79 -21.14 15.70
CA LYS A 317 7.07 -21.14 17.00
C LYS A 317 5.73 -21.88 16.92
N ASN A 318 5.28 -22.47 18.03
CA ASN A 318 3.95 -23.11 18.15
C ASN A 318 2.81 -22.14 17.80
N ILE A 319 1.65 -22.68 17.44
CA ILE A 319 0.46 -21.87 17.16
C ILE A 319 -0.23 -21.51 18.47
N ALA A 320 -0.12 -20.25 18.89
CA ALA A 320 -0.74 -19.77 20.12
C ALA A 320 -2.21 -19.34 19.87
N LEU A 321 -3.10 -19.80 20.74
CA LEU A 321 -4.50 -19.42 20.85
C LEU A 321 -4.75 -18.83 22.25
N TYR A 322 -5.69 -17.90 22.35
CA TYR A 322 -6.12 -17.25 23.58
C TYR A 322 -7.63 -17.40 23.77
N PHE A 323 -8.04 -17.81 24.96
CA PHE A 323 -9.43 -17.99 25.34
C PHE A 323 -10.02 -16.71 25.94
N ASP A 324 -11.04 -16.15 25.31
CA ASP A 324 -11.79 -14.99 25.78
C ASP A 324 -13.29 -15.20 25.56
N ASP A 325 -14.09 -14.95 26.60
CA ASP A 325 -15.56 -15.02 26.56
C ASP A 325 -16.13 -16.25 25.82
N GLY A 326 -15.68 -17.45 26.23
CA GLY A 326 -16.15 -18.71 25.65
C GLY A 326 -15.55 -19.06 24.28
N THR A 327 -14.64 -18.25 23.73
CA THR A 327 -14.11 -18.39 22.38
C THR A 327 -12.58 -18.36 22.34
N TYR A 328 -11.96 -19.29 21.62
CA TYR A 328 -10.54 -19.22 21.29
C TYR A 328 -10.29 -18.33 20.07
N TYR A 329 -9.34 -17.41 20.22
CA TYR A 329 -8.83 -16.54 19.16
C TYR A 329 -7.37 -16.87 18.90
N ARG A 330 -6.92 -16.74 17.65
CA ARG A 330 -5.50 -16.94 17.32
C ARG A 330 -4.67 -15.74 17.79
N VAL A 331 -3.59 -16.00 18.51
CA VAL A 331 -2.57 -15.00 18.82
C VAL A 331 -1.71 -14.82 17.55
N ARG A 332 -1.92 -13.72 16.83
CA ARG A 332 -1.21 -13.42 15.58
C ARG A 332 0.18 -12.84 15.90
N LYS A 333 1.15 -13.70 16.22
CA LYS A 333 2.60 -13.41 16.10
C LYS A 333 3.21 -14.34 15.04
N GLU A 334 3.93 -13.76 14.08
CA GLU A 334 4.54 -14.38 12.87
C GLU A 334 3.54 -15.16 12.00
N ASN A 335 3.12 -14.55 10.88
CA ASN A 335 2.43 -15.29 9.83
C ASN A 335 3.33 -16.44 9.38
N TYR A 336 2.91 -17.70 9.57
CA TYR A 336 3.55 -18.78 8.84
C TYR A 336 3.19 -18.63 7.39
N VAL A 337 4.16 -18.25 6.59
CA VAL A 337 4.09 -18.36 5.15
C VAL A 337 4.55 -19.76 4.81
N PRO A 338 3.67 -20.66 4.31
CA PRO A 338 4.09 -21.99 3.90
C PRO A 338 5.25 -21.88 2.91
N ALA A 339 6.29 -22.68 3.13
CA ALA A 339 7.41 -22.73 2.20
C ALA A 339 6.87 -22.95 0.77
N LYS A 340 7.23 -22.04 -0.14
CA LYS A 340 6.72 -22.10 -1.51
C LYS A 340 7.15 -23.42 -2.14
N LYS A 341 6.22 -24.10 -2.81
CA LYS A 341 6.54 -25.30 -3.59
C LYS A 341 7.14 -24.88 -4.91
N TYR A 342 8.20 -25.57 -5.31
CA TYR A 342 8.92 -25.29 -6.55
C TYR A 342 8.85 -26.47 -7.51
N LYS A 343 8.49 -26.18 -8.75
CA LYS A 343 8.64 -27.10 -9.88
C LYS A 343 9.96 -26.81 -10.57
N LYS A 344 10.74 -27.86 -10.84
CA LYS A 344 11.94 -27.76 -11.67
C LYS A 344 11.52 -27.41 -13.10
N LEU A 345 12.04 -26.31 -13.63
CA LEU A 345 11.91 -26.01 -15.04
C LEU A 345 12.93 -26.81 -15.83
N SER A 346 12.51 -27.20 -17.03
CA SER A 346 13.35 -27.89 -17.99
C SER A 346 14.25 -26.87 -18.71
N GLY A 347 15.27 -26.34 -18.01
CA GLY A 347 16.07 -25.23 -18.54
C GLY A 347 17.49 -25.13 -17.98
N CYS A 348 18.39 -24.68 -18.86
CA CYS A 348 19.76 -24.30 -18.56
C CYS A 348 20.06 -22.97 -19.27
N LYS A 349 20.93 -22.11 -18.69
CA LYS A 349 21.40 -20.85 -19.32
C LYS A 349 21.81 -21.02 -20.80
N HIS A 350 22.37 -22.18 -21.15
CA HIS A 350 22.90 -22.49 -22.47
C HIS A 350 22.07 -23.46 -23.34
N LYS A 351 20.92 -23.99 -22.88
CA LYS A 351 20.14 -24.96 -23.68
C LYS A 351 18.84 -24.34 -24.23
N ARG A 352 18.65 -24.47 -25.54
CA ARG A 352 17.41 -24.13 -26.26
C ARG A 352 16.31 -25.19 -26.11
N SER A 353 16.61 -26.36 -25.51
CA SER A 353 15.69 -27.51 -25.43
C SER A 353 15.70 -28.17 -24.04
N PRO A 354 14.55 -28.66 -23.55
CA PRO A 354 14.40 -29.32 -22.24
C PRO A 354 15.01 -30.74 -22.21
N ALA A 355 16.33 -30.86 -22.05
CA ALA A 355 16.99 -32.13 -21.76
C ALA A 355 18.15 -31.97 -20.76
N GLY A 356 18.07 -32.71 -19.65
CA GLY A 356 18.91 -32.56 -18.45
C GLY A 356 20.34 -33.06 -18.55
N SER A 357 21.14 -32.68 -17.55
CA SER A 357 22.53 -33.06 -17.24
C SER A 357 23.63 -32.31 -18.03
N SER A 358 24.11 -31.21 -17.44
CA SER A 358 25.43 -30.61 -17.69
C SER A 358 25.91 -30.09 -16.34
N LYS A 359 27.15 -30.41 -15.94
CA LYS A 359 27.73 -30.01 -14.65
C LYS A 359 27.98 -28.50 -14.52
N SER A 360 27.97 -27.75 -15.62
CA SER A 360 28.13 -26.28 -15.64
C SER A 360 26.82 -25.51 -15.53
N CYS A 361 25.69 -26.18 -15.25
CA CYS A 361 24.37 -25.58 -15.32
C CYS A 361 23.70 -25.43 -13.95
N LEU A 362 23.38 -24.18 -13.57
CA LEU A 362 22.52 -23.90 -12.41
C LEU A 362 21.06 -24.25 -12.76
N PRO A 363 20.37 -25.12 -11.99
CA PRO A 363 18.98 -25.48 -12.24
C PRO A 363 18.05 -24.27 -12.06
N VAL A 364 17.01 -24.17 -12.88
CA VAL A 364 15.94 -23.18 -12.71
C VAL A 364 14.73 -23.86 -12.07
N MET A 365 14.23 -23.27 -11.00
CA MET A 365 13.06 -23.67 -10.23
C MET A 365 12.03 -22.55 -10.32
N MET A 366 10.75 -22.88 -10.40
CA MET A 366 9.66 -21.92 -10.44
C MET A 366 8.60 -22.28 -9.41
N THR A 367 8.00 -21.29 -8.76
CA THR A 367 6.87 -21.54 -7.86
C THR A 367 5.75 -22.28 -8.58
N GLU A 368 5.11 -23.27 -7.93
CA GLU A 368 4.05 -24.07 -8.56
C GLU A 368 2.87 -23.21 -9.03
N SER A 369 2.55 -22.15 -8.28
CA SER A 369 1.55 -21.12 -8.59
C SER A 369 1.87 -20.41 -9.90
N LEU A 370 3.09 -19.89 -10.06
CA LEU A 370 3.53 -19.25 -11.30
C LEU A 370 3.56 -20.24 -12.46
N ASN A 371 4.03 -21.48 -12.24
CA ASN A 371 4.00 -22.51 -13.28
C ASN A 371 2.56 -22.84 -13.73
N LYS A 372 1.61 -22.96 -12.79
CA LYS A 372 0.18 -23.16 -13.11
C LYS A 372 -0.39 -21.98 -13.89
N LEU A 373 -0.09 -20.75 -13.47
CA LEU A 373 -0.51 -19.53 -14.16
C LEU A 373 -0.04 -19.53 -15.62
N LEU A 374 1.25 -19.78 -15.85
CA LEU A 374 1.80 -19.79 -17.21
C LEU A 374 1.25 -20.94 -18.06
N ASN A 375 1.07 -22.14 -17.50
CA ASN A 375 0.46 -23.26 -18.25
C ASN A 375 -0.99 -22.96 -18.63
N ASN A 376 -1.77 -22.32 -17.76
CA ASN A 376 -3.13 -21.88 -18.09
C ASN A 376 -3.13 -20.86 -19.24
N GLU A 377 -2.14 -19.97 -19.29
CA GLU A 377 -2.00 -19.01 -20.38
C GLU A 377 -1.55 -19.67 -21.70
N ILE A 378 -0.74 -20.74 -21.64
CA ILE A 378 -0.45 -21.60 -22.81
C ILE A 378 -1.75 -22.23 -23.35
N ILE A 379 -2.57 -22.83 -22.47
CA ILE A 379 -3.84 -23.47 -22.86
C ILE A 379 -4.79 -22.47 -23.54
N LYS A 380 -4.82 -21.22 -23.06
CA LYS A 380 -5.62 -20.14 -23.65
C LYS A 380 -5.03 -19.58 -24.95
N GLY A 381 -3.86 -20.05 -25.39
CA GLY A 381 -3.17 -19.54 -26.58
C GLY A 381 -2.52 -18.16 -26.38
N ASN A 382 -2.33 -17.72 -25.13
CA ASN A 382 -1.81 -16.38 -24.80
C ASN A 382 -0.28 -16.33 -24.77
N THR A 383 0.35 -16.94 -25.77
CA THR A 383 1.80 -16.98 -25.96
C THR A 383 2.18 -16.16 -27.19
N SER A 384 3.47 -15.93 -27.37
CA SER A 384 4.00 -15.33 -28.60
C SER A 384 3.90 -16.32 -29.76
N ASN A 385 3.69 -15.82 -30.98
CA ASN A 385 3.77 -16.61 -32.21
C ASN A 385 5.20 -17.13 -32.51
N LYS A 386 6.20 -16.73 -31.71
CA LYS A 386 7.57 -17.19 -31.80
C LYS A 386 7.69 -18.63 -31.34
N THR A 387 8.47 -19.44 -32.06
CA THR A 387 8.72 -20.85 -31.74
C THR A 387 10.17 -21.08 -31.36
N LEU A 388 10.48 -22.23 -30.75
CA LEU A 388 11.86 -22.65 -30.44
C LEU A 388 12.78 -22.74 -31.67
N LEU A 389 12.20 -22.84 -32.87
CA LEU A 389 12.91 -22.92 -34.14
C LEU A 389 13.22 -21.55 -34.75
N ASP A 390 12.69 -20.46 -34.18
CA ASP A 390 12.92 -19.12 -34.68
C ASP A 390 14.39 -18.70 -34.45
N LYS A 391 15.13 -18.60 -35.55
CA LYS A 391 16.56 -18.22 -35.55
C LYS A 391 16.80 -16.80 -35.05
N SER A 392 15.78 -15.94 -35.07
CA SER A 392 15.88 -14.57 -34.56
C SER A 392 15.91 -14.48 -33.04
N ILE A 393 15.70 -15.59 -32.32
CA ILE A 393 15.69 -15.63 -30.86
C ILE A 393 17.02 -16.18 -30.30
N ALA A 394 17.73 -15.33 -29.57
CA ALA A 394 19.00 -15.64 -28.92
C ALA A 394 18.88 -15.64 -27.38
N SER A 395 19.87 -16.23 -26.69
CA SER A 395 19.92 -16.19 -25.22
C SER A 395 20.27 -14.79 -24.75
N SER A 396 19.51 -14.25 -23.79
CA SER A 396 19.79 -12.94 -23.22
C SER A 396 21.19 -12.90 -22.58
N PRO A 397 21.95 -11.80 -22.74
CA PRO A 397 23.21 -11.60 -22.02
C PRO A 397 23.00 -11.29 -20.52
N LEU A 398 21.75 -11.14 -20.08
CA LEU A 398 21.41 -10.82 -18.69
C LEU A 398 21.36 -12.10 -17.83
N ASP A 399 22.33 -12.23 -16.94
CA ASP A 399 22.60 -13.43 -16.14
C ASP A 399 21.58 -13.71 -15.02
N ASP A 400 20.71 -12.73 -14.73
CA ASP A 400 19.72 -12.84 -13.65
C ASP A 400 18.53 -13.75 -14.01
N PHE A 401 18.26 -13.99 -15.29
CA PHE A 401 17.11 -14.79 -15.75
C PHE A 401 17.51 -15.78 -16.86
N PRO A 402 17.83 -17.05 -16.53
CA PRO A 402 18.31 -18.03 -17.51
C PRO A 402 17.31 -18.36 -18.64
N ASN A 403 16.01 -18.21 -18.38
CA ASN A 403 14.92 -18.46 -19.32
C ASN A 403 14.56 -17.23 -20.17
N LEU A 404 15.21 -16.08 -19.94
CA LEU A 404 15.01 -14.88 -20.74
C LEU A 404 15.81 -14.98 -22.06
N LYS A 405 15.10 -14.78 -23.16
CA LYS A 405 15.61 -14.72 -24.52
C LYS A 405 15.34 -13.34 -25.10
N TYR A 406 16.07 -12.97 -26.14
CA TYR A 406 15.87 -11.72 -26.85
C TYR A 406 15.86 -11.96 -28.35
N SER A 407 15.22 -11.07 -29.10
CA SER A 407 15.23 -11.11 -30.55
C SER A 407 16.25 -10.14 -31.12
N ASP A 408 17.22 -10.65 -31.89
CA ASP A 408 18.33 -9.86 -32.42
C ASP A 408 17.86 -8.77 -33.40
N GLY A 409 16.76 -9.02 -34.13
CA GLY A 409 16.25 -8.11 -35.15
C GLY A 409 15.46 -6.91 -34.63
N ASN A 410 14.91 -6.96 -33.41
CA ASN A 410 14.05 -5.88 -32.87
C ASN A 410 14.23 -5.60 -31.38
N GLY A 411 15.18 -6.26 -30.70
CA GLY A 411 15.47 -6.08 -29.28
C GLY A 411 14.37 -6.52 -28.32
N ARG A 412 13.31 -7.20 -28.79
CA ARG A 412 12.20 -7.65 -27.93
C ARG A 412 12.62 -8.83 -27.06
N LEU A 413 12.18 -8.82 -25.80
CA LEU A 413 12.46 -9.87 -24.83
C LEU A 413 11.33 -10.90 -24.80
N TYR A 414 11.71 -12.15 -24.57
CA TYR A 414 10.81 -13.29 -24.46
C TYR A 414 11.21 -14.19 -23.30
N PHE A 415 10.24 -14.68 -22.54
CA PHE A 415 10.48 -15.64 -21.46
C PHE A 415 10.05 -17.03 -21.92
N LEU A 416 10.97 -17.99 -21.89
CA LEU A 416 10.71 -19.36 -22.31
C LEU A 416 10.14 -20.19 -21.15
N HIS A 417 8.98 -20.81 -21.36
CA HIS A 417 8.35 -21.73 -20.40
C HIS A 417 7.66 -22.88 -21.14
N GLU A 418 8.03 -24.13 -20.81
CA GLU A 418 7.48 -25.38 -21.39
C GLU A 418 7.39 -25.36 -22.94
N GLY A 419 8.41 -24.80 -23.59
CA GLY A 419 8.49 -24.74 -25.07
C GLY A 419 7.76 -23.57 -25.73
N CYS A 420 7.02 -22.78 -24.96
CA CYS A 420 6.32 -21.57 -25.43
C CYS A 420 7.04 -20.29 -24.99
N TYR A 421 6.98 -19.27 -25.84
CA TYR A 421 7.53 -17.95 -25.51
C TYR A 421 6.44 -17.01 -25.01
N PHE A 422 6.66 -16.38 -23.86
CA PHE A 422 5.87 -15.26 -23.38
C PHE A 422 6.55 -13.95 -23.74
N SER A 423 5.81 -12.95 -24.18
CA SER A 423 6.40 -11.63 -24.41
C SER A 423 6.82 -11.03 -23.06
N ALA A 424 8.02 -10.46 -23.01
CA ALA A 424 8.63 -9.99 -21.78
C ALA A 424 9.13 -8.54 -21.92
N LYS A 425 9.20 -7.83 -20.78
CA LYS A 425 9.77 -6.50 -20.64
C LYS A 425 10.63 -6.47 -19.38
N TRP A 426 11.82 -5.91 -19.50
CA TRP A 426 12.70 -5.72 -18.35
C TRP A 426 12.15 -4.63 -17.43
N VAL A 427 12.21 -4.87 -16.12
CA VAL A 427 11.86 -3.92 -15.08
C VAL A 427 13.10 -3.72 -14.21
N THR A 428 13.62 -2.49 -14.21
CA THR A 428 14.85 -2.17 -13.47
C THR A 428 14.62 -2.24 -11.96
N LYS A 429 15.71 -2.41 -11.19
CA LYS A 429 15.66 -2.40 -9.71
C LYS A 429 15.20 -1.05 -9.14
N ASP A 430 15.45 0.03 -9.88
CA ASP A 430 15.14 1.41 -9.48
C ASP A 430 13.73 1.85 -9.91
N ASP A 431 13.00 0.98 -10.65
CA ASP A 431 11.62 1.24 -11.00
C ASP A 431 10.75 1.28 -9.73
N LYS A 432 10.06 2.40 -9.50
CA LYS A 432 9.17 2.59 -8.35
C LYS A 432 8.06 1.52 -8.28
N LEU A 433 7.70 0.90 -9.41
CA LEU A 433 6.70 -0.16 -9.48
C LEU A 433 7.26 -1.55 -9.16
N ASN A 434 8.58 -1.69 -8.99
CA ASN A 434 9.26 -2.92 -8.64
C ASN A 434 9.56 -2.97 -7.12
N PRO A 435 8.81 -3.76 -6.34
CA PRO A 435 8.96 -3.79 -4.89
C PRO A 435 10.16 -4.62 -4.43
N THR A 436 10.77 -5.41 -5.32
CA THR A 436 11.72 -6.46 -4.93
C THR A 436 13.14 -5.95 -4.66
N GLY A 437 13.47 -4.72 -5.09
CA GLY A 437 14.83 -4.17 -5.03
C GLY A 437 15.84 -4.89 -5.94
N ARG A 438 15.35 -5.76 -6.83
CA ARG A 438 16.12 -6.57 -7.77
C ARG A 438 15.57 -6.40 -9.17
N PRO A 439 16.34 -6.69 -10.24
CA PRO A 439 15.77 -6.72 -11.57
C PRO A 439 14.61 -7.72 -11.67
N ALA A 440 13.57 -7.34 -12.40
CA ALA A 440 12.36 -8.14 -12.57
C ALA A 440 11.96 -8.21 -14.05
N ILE A 441 11.16 -9.21 -14.41
CA ILE A 441 10.61 -9.38 -15.74
C ILE A 441 9.10 -9.26 -15.68
N LYS A 442 8.55 -8.35 -16.48
CA LYS A 442 7.12 -8.26 -16.72
C LYS A 442 6.73 -9.15 -17.89
N LEU A 443 5.91 -10.16 -17.64
CA LEU A 443 5.34 -11.06 -18.63
C LEU A 443 3.97 -10.54 -19.07
N TYR A 444 3.71 -10.55 -20.37
CA TYR A 444 2.44 -10.10 -20.94
C TYR A 444 2.04 -10.90 -22.18
N ALA A 445 0.73 -10.97 -22.39
CA ALA A 445 0.09 -11.52 -23.58
C ALA A 445 -0.27 -10.42 -24.59
N LYS A 446 -0.70 -10.85 -25.78
CA LYS A 446 -1.42 -9.95 -26.70
C LYS A 446 -2.64 -9.39 -25.98
N GLY A 447 -2.85 -8.08 -26.13
CA GLY A 447 -3.95 -7.39 -25.50
C GLY A 447 -5.28 -7.51 -26.24
N ASN A 448 -6.21 -6.62 -25.92
CA ASN A 448 -7.54 -6.49 -26.50
C ASN A 448 -7.83 -5.03 -26.88
N ILE A 449 -9.07 -4.73 -27.28
CA ILE A 449 -9.51 -3.38 -27.63
C ILE A 449 -9.30 -2.33 -26.53
N PHE A 450 -9.17 -2.74 -25.26
CA PHE A 450 -8.98 -1.82 -24.13
C PHE A 450 -7.50 -1.60 -23.78
N ARG A 451 -6.62 -2.51 -24.22
CA ARG A 451 -5.20 -2.48 -23.87
C ARG A 451 -4.38 -3.26 -24.88
N LYS A 452 -3.28 -2.70 -25.37
CA LYS A 452 -2.33 -3.31 -26.31
C LYS A 452 -1.67 -4.58 -25.77
N HIS A 453 -1.43 -4.63 -24.46
CA HIS A 453 -0.82 -5.77 -23.78
C HIS A 453 -1.56 -6.14 -22.50
N ARG A 454 -1.83 -7.43 -22.30
CA ARG A 454 -2.41 -7.89 -21.04
C ARG A 454 -1.32 -8.43 -20.12
N ASP A 455 -1.18 -7.83 -18.95
CA ASP A 455 -0.22 -8.26 -17.94
C ASP A 455 -0.56 -9.66 -17.44
N ILE A 456 0.43 -10.56 -17.40
CA ILE A 456 0.28 -11.91 -16.86
C ILE A 456 0.85 -11.95 -15.44
N ALA A 457 2.13 -11.60 -15.30
CA ALA A 457 2.83 -11.59 -14.02
C ALA A 457 4.06 -10.69 -14.09
N ILE A 458 4.49 -10.17 -12.94
CA ILE A 458 5.85 -9.64 -12.77
C ILE A 458 6.62 -10.66 -11.95
N ILE A 459 7.72 -11.15 -12.49
CA ILE A 459 8.53 -12.21 -11.89
C ILE A 459 9.90 -11.66 -11.51
N THR A 460 10.45 -12.18 -10.43
CA THR A 460 11.82 -11.92 -9.99
C THR A 460 12.57 -13.24 -9.88
N SER A 461 13.90 -13.18 -9.86
CA SER A 461 14.73 -14.36 -9.64
C SER A 461 15.75 -14.14 -8.53
N GLU A 462 16.00 -15.20 -7.77
CA GLU A 462 17.08 -15.26 -6.80
C GLU A 462 17.85 -16.58 -6.86
N ILE A 463 19.12 -16.54 -6.44
CA ILE A 463 19.94 -17.74 -6.33
C ILE A 463 19.85 -18.22 -4.88
N LYS A 464 19.35 -19.45 -4.68
CA LYS A 464 19.25 -20.13 -3.37
C LYS A 464 19.70 -21.57 -3.55
N ASP A 465 20.59 -22.05 -2.68
CA ASP A 465 21.13 -23.42 -2.70
C ASP A 465 21.65 -23.89 -4.07
N GLY A 466 22.33 -22.99 -4.80
CA GLY A 466 22.88 -23.28 -6.13
C GLY A 466 21.83 -23.43 -7.24
N LYS A 467 20.62 -22.88 -7.06
CA LYS A 467 19.52 -22.91 -8.03
C LYS A 467 18.96 -21.52 -8.24
N TYR A 468 18.50 -21.21 -9.45
CA TYR A 468 17.70 -20.02 -9.73
C TYR A 468 16.25 -20.30 -9.36
N GLU A 469 15.72 -19.59 -8.37
CA GLU A 469 14.30 -19.61 -8.04
C GLU A 469 13.61 -18.44 -8.72
N VAL A 470 12.59 -18.73 -9.52
CA VAL A 470 11.74 -17.76 -10.20
C VAL A 470 10.38 -17.74 -9.52
N LYS A 471 9.95 -16.56 -9.08
CA LYS A 471 8.71 -16.36 -8.33
C LYS A 471 8.09 -15.02 -8.69
N THR A 472 6.79 -14.84 -8.44
CA THR A 472 6.15 -13.53 -8.64
C THR A 472 6.70 -12.50 -7.65
N THR A 473 6.56 -11.21 -7.94
CA THR A 473 6.97 -10.16 -6.98
C THR A 473 6.17 -10.22 -5.68
N VAL A 474 4.92 -10.71 -5.72
CA VAL A 474 4.08 -10.92 -4.51
C VAL A 474 4.64 -12.07 -3.68
N GLU A 475 4.91 -13.22 -4.31
CA GLU A 475 5.50 -14.39 -3.64
C GLU A 475 6.87 -14.08 -3.03
N TYR A 476 7.71 -13.32 -3.74
CA TYR A 476 9.00 -12.86 -3.24
C TYR A 476 8.86 -12.02 -1.97
N ILE A 477 7.96 -11.03 -1.98
CA ILE A 477 7.74 -10.14 -0.83
C ILE A 477 7.12 -10.90 0.34
N SER A 478 6.15 -11.79 0.07
CA SER A 478 5.55 -12.70 1.05
C SER A 478 6.61 -13.55 1.75
N GLU A 479 7.53 -14.17 1.00
CA GLU A 479 8.63 -14.95 1.57
C GLU A 479 9.64 -14.09 2.33
N LYS A 480 10.05 -12.93 1.81
CA LYS A 480 11.08 -12.07 2.44
C LYS A 480 10.59 -11.35 3.69
N LEU A 481 9.32 -10.96 3.74
CA LEU A 481 8.73 -10.26 4.87
C LEU A 481 7.97 -11.19 5.82
N ASN A 482 7.88 -12.49 5.50
CA ASN A 482 7.12 -13.49 6.24
C ASN A 482 5.66 -13.05 6.51
N ILE A 483 4.99 -12.61 5.44
CA ILE A 483 3.58 -12.19 5.42
C ILE A 483 2.82 -12.97 4.35
N ASP A 484 1.49 -13.11 4.48
CA ASP A 484 0.70 -13.75 3.44
C ASP A 484 0.73 -12.95 2.12
N GLU A 485 0.32 -13.59 1.03
CA GLU A 485 0.40 -13.00 -0.30
C GLU A 485 -0.58 -11.82 -0.50
N LEU A 486 -1.72 -11.79 0.21
CA LEU A 486 -2.65 -10.67 0.13
C LEU A 486 -2.06 -9.43 0.80
N MET A 487 -1.42 -9.59 1.95
CA MET A 487 -0.65 -8.52 2.58
C MET A 487 0.54 -8.08 1.74
N ALA A 488 1.23 -9.02 1.07
CA ALA A 488 2.31 -8.68 0.15
C ALA A 488 1.80 -7.93 -1.08
N GLU A 489 0.62 -8.26 -1.58
CA GLU A 489 -0.05 -7.55 -2.66
C GLU A 489 -0.45 -6.13 -2.24
N ASP A 490 -1.08 -5.99 -1.07
CA ASP A 490 -1.43 -4.68 -0.50
C ASP A 490 -0.18 -3.83 -0.23
N PHE A 491 0.88 -4.41 0.33
CA PHE A 491 2.18 -3.76 0.49
C PHE A 491 2.72 -3.25 -0.85
N ASN A 492 2.67 -4.06 -1.90
CA ASN A 492 3.12 -3.69 -3.24
C ASN A 492 2.30 -2.54 -3.83
N GLN A 493 0.99 -2.50 -3.55
CA GLN A 493 0.10 -1.42 -3.96
C GLN A 493 0.38 -0.13 -3.16
N LYS A 494 0.38 -0.19 -1.83
CA LYS A 494 0.56 0.95 -0.92
C LYS A 494 1.96 1.55 -0.98
N ARG A 495 3.00 0.74 -1.23
CA ARG A 495 4.39 1.22 -1.35
C ARG A 495 4.54 2.34 -2.38
N ARG A 496 3.74 2.30 -3.45
CA ARG A 496 3.73 3.31 -4.53
C ARG A 496 3.34 4.70 -4.03
N TYR A 497 2.64 4.77 -2.89
CA TYR A 497 2.03 5.96 -2.33
C TYR A 497 2.66 6.41 -1.01
N ARG A 498 3.67 5.70 -0.49
CA ARG A 498 4.35 6.03 0.78
C ARG A 498 4.96 7.43 0.85
N ARG A 499 5.17 8.08 -0.30
CA ARG A 499 5.74 9.43 -0.39
C ARG A 499 4.68 10.54 -0.31
N ILE A 500 3.40 10.18 -0.35
CA ILE A 500 2.29 11.12 -0.19
C ILE A 500 2.21 11.52 1.29
N SER A 501 2.50 12.78 1.56
CA SER A 501 2.26 13.37 2.88
C SER A 501 0.76 13.43 3.13
N GLY A 502 0.28 12.91 4.26
CA GLY A 502 -1.16 12.89 4.56
C GLY A 502 -1.99 11.86 3.77
N LEU A 503 -1.36 10.76 3.31
CA LEU A 503 -2.05 9.69 2.57
C LEU A 503 -3.32 9.17 3.27
N ASN A 504 -3.34 9.10 4.60
CA ASN A 504 -4.51 8.66 5.35
C ASN A 504 -5.70 9.62 5.20
N SER A 505 -5.45 10.93 5.30
CA SER A 505 -6.48 11.96 5.09
C SER A 505 -7.01 11.92 3.65
N LEU A 506 -6.10 11.76 2.68
CA LEU A 506 -6.48 11.60 1.28
C LEU A 506 -7.27 10.31 1.02
N ALA A 507 -6.84 9.18 1.59
CA ALA A 507 -7.51 7.89 1.45
C ALA A 507 -8.89 7.89 2.11
N ASN A 508 -9.02 8.52 3.28
CA ASN A 508 -10.31 8.74 3.94
C ASN A 508 -11.23 9.62 3.08
N ALA A 509 -10.69 10.72 2.50
CA ALA A 509 -11.48 11.58 1.62
C ALA A 509 -12.00 10.82 0.39
N VAL A 510 -11.15 10.07 -0.30
CA VAL A 510 -11.54 9.19 -1.42
C VAL A 510 -12.58 8.16 -0.96
N GLY A 511 -12.36 7.53 0.20
CA GLY A 511 -13.28 6.55 0.77
C GLY A 511 -14.67 7.13 1.03
N GLN A 512 -14.74 8.32 1.65
CA GLN A 512 -16.00 9.01 1.92
C GLN A 512 -16.72 9.44 0.63
N VAL A 513 -15.99 9.89 -0.38
CA VAL A 513 -16.57 10.23 -1.69
C VAL A 513 -17.21 9.00 -2.33
N ASN A 514 -16.48 7.88 -2.37
CA ASN A 514 -16.99 6.62 -2.91
C ASN A 514 -18.21 6.11 -2.11
N LEU A 515 -18.16 6.15 -0.78
CA LEU A 515 -19.28 5.73 0.08
C LEU A 515 -20.51 6.63 -0.03
N SER A 516 -20.31 7.92 -0.30
CA SER A 516 -21.42 8.88 -0.40
C SER A 516 -22.32 8.64 -1.61
N GLY A 517 -21.83 7.97 -2.65
CA GLY A 517 -22.48 7.86 -3.96
C GLY A 517 -22.75 9.20 -4.66
N LYS A 518 -22.23 10.32 -4.11
CA LYS A 518 -22.41 11.68 -4.63
C LYS A 518 -21.19 12.08 -5.45
N TYR A 519 -21.22 11.66 -6.71
CA TYR A 519 -20.15 11.97 -7.66
C TYR A 519 -20.33 13.36 -8.26
N TYR A 520 -19.27 14.17 -8.24
CA TYR A 520 -19.27 15.44 -8.95
C TYR A 520 -18.94 15.23 -10.43
N PHE A 521 -19.89 15.60 -11.29
CA PHE A 521 -19.66 15.68 -12.74
C PHE A 521 -19.82 17.11 -13.21
N THR A 522 -18.73 17.67 -13.73
CA THR A 522 -18.72 19.04 -14.25
C THR A 522 -19.71 19.17 -15.42
N LYS A 523 -20.64 20.12 -15.29
CA LYS A 523 -21.57 20.43 -16.38
C LYS A 523 -20.79 20.87 -17.61
N THR A 524 -21.30 20.52 -18.79
CA THR A 524 -20.75 20.93 -20.08
C THR A 524 -20.90 22.44 -20.28
N LYS A 525 -19.88 23.20 -19.91
CA LYS A 525 -19.77 24.65 -20.16
C LYS A 525 -19.01 24.90 -21.45
N THR A 526 -19.41 25.94 -22.18
CA THR A 526 -18.68 26.45 -23.34
C THR A 526 -18.33 27.91 -23.09
N THR A 527 -17.07 28.26 -23.24
CA THR A 527 -16.53 29.61 -23.08
C THR A 527 -15.72 29.95 -24.33
N PHE A 528 -16.01 31.10 -24.93
CA PHE A 528 -15.37 31.55 -26.15
C PHE A 528 -14.55 32.81 -25.87
N THR A 529 -13.37 32.87 -26.46
CA THR A 529 -12.61 34.12 -26.57
C THR A 529 -13.16 34.94 -27.76
N PRO A 530 -12.93 36.28 -27.79
CA PRO A 530 -13.30 37.09 -28.96
C PRO A 530 -12.67 36.56 -30.26
N ASP A 531 -13.35 36.77 -31.39
CA ASP A 531 -12.89 36.33 -32.70
C ASP A 531 -11.48 36.87 -33.03
N ILE A 532 -10.63 35.99 -33.55
CA ILE A 532 -9.24 36.31 -33.87
C ILE A 532 -9.20 36.85 -35.31
N PRO A 533 -8.62 38.05 -35.55
CA PRO A 533 -8.47 38.60 -36.89
C PRO A 533 -7.67 37.68 -37.82
N ASP A 534 -8.04 37.62 -39.10
CA ASP A 534 -7.51 36.64 -40.06
C ASP A 534 -5.97 36.69 -40.22
N ASP A 535 -5.34 37.87 -40.17
CA ASP A 535 -3.88 37.98 -40.25
C ASP A 535 -3.18 37.32 -39.05
N THR A 536 -3.78 37.45 -37.86
CA THR A 536 -3.27 36.83 -36.64
C THR A 536 -3.52 35.33 -36.66
N MET A 537 -4.70 34.90 -37.12
CA MET A 537 -5.05 33.50 -37.34
C MET A 537 -4.05 32.83 -38.29
N ASN A 538 -3.79 33.41 -39.46
CA ASN A 538 -2.86 32.88 -40.45
C ASN A 538 -1.46 32.65 -39.85
N THR A 539 -0.99 33.60 -39.03
CA THR A 539 0.30 33.48 -38.34
C THR A 539 0.32 32.35 -37.30
N ILE A 540 -0.77 32.20 -36.53
CA ILE A 540 -0.92 31.14 -35.52
C ILE A 540 -0.95 29.75 -36.20
N ILE A 541 -1.78 29.58 -37.22
CA ILE A 541 -1.94 28.32 -37.94
C ILE A 541 -0.64 27.92 -38.64
N ARG A 542 0.04 28.88 -39.28
CA ARG A 542 1.36 28.66 -39.90
C ARG A 542 2.37 28.08 -38.92
N LYS A 543 2.47 28.65 -37.72
CA LYS A 543 3.40 28.18 -36.68
C LYS A 543 2.98 26.85 -36.05
N LYS A 544 1.67 26.57 -35.96
CA LYS A 544 1.17 25.31 -35.39
C LYS A 544 1.41 24.12 -36.31
N PHE A 545 1.17 24.26 -37.61
CA PHE A 545 1.18 23.14 -38.54
C PHE A 545 2.54 22.81 -39.14
N TYR A 546 3.45 23.77 -39.23
CA TYR A 546 4.67 23.62 -40.01
C TYR A 546 5.93 23.93 -39.19
N PRO A 547 7.04 23.21 -39.44
CA PRO A 547 8.30 23.43 -38.73
C PRO A 547 8.93 24.78 -39.10
N GLU A 548 9.83 25.29 -38.24
CA GLU A 548 10.46 26.61 -38.41
C GLU A 548 11.12 26.80 -39.78
N ARG A 549 11.75 25.77 -40.34
CA ARG A 549 12.36 25.85 -41.69
C ARG A 549 11.35 26.18 -42.79
N VAL A 550 10.11 25.69 -42.64
CA VAL A 550 9.01 25.94 -43.58
C VAL A 550 8.39 27.30 -43.32
N VAL A 551 8.23 27.65 -42.03
CA VAL A 551 7.68 28.95 -41.59
C VAL A 551 8.58 30.12 -41.95
N ASN A 552 9.91 29.95 -41.87
CA ASN A 552 10.87 31.02 -42.11
C ASN A 552 11.28 31.15 -43.58
N ASN A 553 10.91 30.19 -44.43
CA ASN A 553 11.18 30.29 -45.86
C ASN A 553 10.17 31.24 -46.52
N PRO A 554 10.61 32.36 -47.13
CA PRO A 554 9.73 33.32 -47.78
C PRO A 554 9.05 32.78 -49.04
N ASP A 555 9.60 31.74 -49.67
CA ASP A 555 9.02 31.10 -50.84
C ASP A 555 7.84 30.19 -50.47
N ASN A 556 7.67 29.84 -49.19
CA ASN A 556 6.53 29.05 -48.74
C ASN A 556 5.32 29.94 -48.42
N ARG A 557 4.18 29.60 -49.01
CA ARG A 557 2.88 30.22 -48.72
C ARG A 557 1.90 29.17 -48.23
N ILE A 558 1.11 29.51 -47.23
CA ILE A 558 0.00 28.66 -46.77
C ILE A 558 -1.30 29.29 -47.26
N GLU A 559 -2.11 28.51 -47.96
CA GLU A 559 -3.47 28.86 -48.35
C GLU A 559 -4.45 28.25 -47.34
N ILE A 560 -5.41 29.04 -46.86
CA ILE A 560 -6.50 28.57 -46.00
C ILE A 560 -7.80 28.68 -46.78
N LEU A 561 -8.54 27.58 -46.89
CA LEU A 561 -9.78 27.48 -47.67
C LEU A 561 -10.87 26.81 -46.84
N GLY A 562 -12.11 27.31 -46.88
CA GLY A 562 -13.23 26.54 -46.34
C GLY A 562 -13.39 25.22 -47.11
N VAL A 563 -13.67 24.11 -46.42
CA VAL A 563 -13.81 22.79 -47.08
C VAL A 563 -14.90 22.81 -48.16
N LYS A 564 -15.98 23.56 -47.93
CA LYS A 564 -17.08 23.76 -48.90
C LYS A 564 -16.75 24.71 -50.05
N GLU A 565 -15.65 25.46 -49.96
CA GLU A 565 -15.23 26.46 -50.93
C GLU A 565 -14.26 25.89 -51.98
N VAL A 566 -13.87 24.62 -51.84
CA VAL A 566 -13.00 23.93 -52.79
C VAL A 566 -13.75 23.67 -54.09
N SER A 567 -13.49 24.50 -55.10
CA SER A 567 -14.13 24.40 -56.40
C SER A 567 -13.54 23.26 -57.27
N PRO A 568 -14.27 22.77 -58.28
CA PRO A 568 -13.75 21.79 -59.24
C PRO A 568 -12.50 22.25 -60.00
N LEU A 569 -12.24 23.56 -60.06
CA LEU A 569 -11.08 24.15 -60.73
C LEU A 569 -9.80 24.10 -59.87
N ARG A 570 -9.89 23.72 -58.60
CA ARG A 570 -8.72 23.54 -57.72
C ARG A 570 -7.95 22.25 -58.07
N PRO A 571 -6.64 22.16 -57.75
CA PRO A 571 -5.85 20.94 -57.94
C PRO A 571 -6.50 19.68 -57.35
N TYR A 572 -6.30 18.51 -57.99
CA TYR A 572 -6.93 17.25 -57.58
C TYR A 572 -6.72 16.87 -56.13
N TYR A 573 -5.51 17.03 -55.58
CA TYR A 573 -5.26 16.69 -54.18
C TYR A 573 -6.13 17.50 -53.19
N LEU A 574 -6.40 18.80 -53.43
CA LEU A 574 -7.32 19.58 -52.59
C LEU A 574 -8.75 19.07 -52.70
N ARG A 575 -9.17 18.67 -53.90
CA ARG A 575 -10.51 18.09 -54.12
C ARG A 575 -10.62 16.74 -53.41
N ALA A 576 -9.60 15.89 -53.49
CA ALA A 576 -9.53 14.61 -52.82
C ALA A 576 -9.55 14.76 -51.28
N VAL A 577 -8.68 15.61 -50.73
CA VAL A 577 -8.67 15.96 -49.29
C VAL A 577 -10.05 16.48 -48.85
N SER A 578 -10.63 17.41 -49.61
CA SER A 578 -11.93 17.98 -49.28
C SER A 578 -13.02 16.91 -49.22
N ALA A 579 -13.07 16.02 -50.22
CA ALA A 579 -14.04 14.94 -50.28
C ALA A 579 -13.86 13.95 -49.11
N GLU A 580 -12.62 13.56 -48.80
CA GLU A 580 -12.30 12.66 -47.69
C GLU A 580 -12.69 13.25 -46.33
N ILE A 581 -12.32 14.50 -46.06
CA ILE A 581 -12.69 15.18 -44.80
C ILE A 581 -14.22 15.30 -44.68
N MET A 582 -14.91 15.64 -45.77
CA MET A 582 -16.37 15.69 -45.77
C MET A 582 -16.98 14.32 -45.45
N GLN A 583 -16.49 13.26 -46.11
CA GLN A 583 -16.96 11.91 -45.86
C GLN A 583 -16.72 11.48 -44.41
N HIS A 584 -15.56 11.78 -43.82
CA HIS A 584 -15.29 11.45 -42.42
C HIS A 584 -16.19 12.20 -41.45
N ILE A 585 -16.47 13.48 -41.69
CA ILE A 585 -17.38 14.27 -40.85
C ILE A 585 -18.82 13.74 -40.95
N GLU A 586 -19.27 13.39 -42.16
CA GLU A 586 -20.58 12.75 -42.36
C GLU A 586 -20.65 11.42 -41.63
N TYR A 587 -19.66 10.54 -41.80
CA TYR A 587 -19.55 9.27 -41.07
C TYR A 587 -19.63 9.47 -39.54
N ILE A 588 -18.89 10.43 -38.99
CA ILE A 588 -18.93 10.73 -37.54
C ILE A 588 -20.33 11.13 -37.09
N ARG A 589 -21.00 12.00 -37.84
CA ARG A 589 -22.26 12.64 -37.44
C ARG A 589 -23.48 11.78 -37.71
N GLU A 590 -23.45 10.97 -38.75
CA GLU A 590 -24.60 10.22 -39.27
C GLU A 590 -24.54 8.73 -38.93
N GLU A 591 -23.35 8.19 -38.61
CA GLU A 591 -23.19 6.76 -38.29
C GLU A 591 -22.56 6.55 -36.91
N LEU A 592 -21.31 6.98 -36.71
CA LEU A 592 -20.52 6.64 -35.52
C LEU A 592 -21.16 7.17 -34.22
N LEU A 593 -21.33 8.49 -34.10
CA LEU A 593 -21.87 9.08 -32.87
C LEU A 593 -23.34 8.70 -32.63
N PRO A 594 -24.23 8.61 -33.63
CA PRO A 594 -25.59 8.11 -33.42
C PRO A 594 -25.64 6.71 -32.81
N VAL A 595 -24.86 5.74 -33.32
CA VAL A 595 -24.77 4.39 -32.74
C VAL A 595 -24.30 4.46 -31.29
N VAL A 596 -23.24 5.24 -31.03
CA VAL A 596 -22.70 5.42 -29.68
C VAL A 596 -23.72 6.04 -28.72
N LEU A 597 -24.46 7.04 -29.18
CA LEU A 597 -25.49 7.73 -28.38
C LEU A 597 -26.64 6.80 -28.01
N ILE A 598 -27.07 5.91 -28.90
CA ILE A 598 -28.10 4.89 -28.60
C ILE A 598 -27.62 3.96 -27.48
N GLY A 599 -26.37 3.47 -27.57
CA GLY A 599 -25.77 2.64 -26.54
C GLY A 599 -25.63 3.35 -25.19
N LEU A 600 -25.24 4.63 -25.20
CA LEU A 600 -25.12 5.46 -23.99
C LEU A 600 -26.47 5.74 -23.32
N ASN A 601 -27.50 6.04 -24.11
CA ASN A 601 -28.83 6.37 -23.59
C ASN A 601 -29.53 5.15 -22.98
N SER A 602 -29.29 3.95 -23.54
CA SER A 602 -29.81 2.69 -23.02
C SER A 602 -28.91 2.05 -21.95
N LEU A 603 -27.66 2.52 -21.83
CA LEU A 603 -26.59 1.87 -21.07
C LEU A 603 -26.56 0.36 -21.34
N SER A 604 -26.31 0.00 -22.60
CA SER A 604 -26.25 -1.40 -23.04
C SER A 604 -25.29 -2.23 -22.17
N GLU A 605 -25.50 -3.55 -22.09
CA GLU A 605 -24.65 -4.41 -21.24
C GLU A 605 -23.17 -4.32 -21.64
N ASN A 606 -22.87 -4.23 -22.93
CA ASN A 606 -21.50 -4.03 -23.41
C ASN A 606 -20.88 -2.74 -22.85
N TYR A 607 -21.66 -1.64 -22.82
CA TYR A 607 -21.21 -0.35 -22.33
C TYR A 607 -21.07 -0.35 -20.81
N ARG A 608 -22.03 -0.97 -20.10
CA ARG A 608 -21.96 -1.17 -18.65
C ARG A 608 -20.71 -1.94 -18.26
N VAL A 609 -20.44 -3.08 -18.91
CA VAL A 609 -19.26 -3.91 -18.67
C VAL A 609 -17.98 -3.14 -19.02
N TYR A 610 -17.99 -2.38 -20.11
CA TYR A 610 -16.87 -1.55 -20.52
C TYR A 610 -16.54 -0.49 -19.48
N PHE A 611 -17.53 0.32 -19.07
CA PHE A 611 -17.33 1.35 -18.06
C PHE A 611 -16.99 0.77 -16.69
N GLY A 612 -17.58 -0.36 -16.31
CA GLY A 612 -17.24 -1.05 -15.07
C GLY A 612 -15.78 -1.47 -15.01
N LYS A 613 -15.24 -1.99 -16.13
CA LYS A 613 -13.80 -2.30 -16.26
C LYS A 613 -12.93 -1.04 -16.29
N LEU A 614 -13.37 0.00 -16.99
CA LEU A 614 -12.64 1.25 -17.15
C LEU A 614 -12.45 1.97 -15.81
N PHE A 615 -13.53 2.10 -15.04
CA PHE A 615 -13.57 2.84 -13.77
C PHE A 615 -13.37 1.96 -12.54
N LYS A 616 -13.37 0.63 -12.70
CA LYS A 616 -13.29 -0.36 -11.60
C LYS A 616 -14.41 -0.17 -10.56
N THR A 617 -15.62 0.09 -11.04
CA THR A 617 -16.81 0.25 -10.19
C THR A 617 -18.05 -0.28 -10.91
N ASP A 618 -18.91 -0.97 -10.16
CA ASP A 618 -20.21 -1.46 -10.65
C ASP A 618 -21.38 -0.59 -10.15
N ASP A 619 -21.09 0.60 -9.61
CA ASP A 619 -22.12 1.53 -9.15
C ASP A 619 -22.99 2.01 -10.33
N ALA A 620 -24.23 1.52 -10.37
CA ALA A 620 -25.16 1.82 -11.45
C ALA A 620 -25.47 3.33 -11.57
N ASN A 621 -25.60 4.05 -10.46
CA ASN A 621 -25.89 5.49 -10.47
C ASN A 621 -24.71 6.29 -11.04
N PHE A 622 -23.49 5.90 -10.69
CA PHE A 622 -22.28 6.47 -11.27
C PHE A 622 -22.27 6.28 -12.79
N LEU A 623 -22.46 5.04 -13.25
CA LEU A 623 -22.39 4.68 -14.67
C LEU A 623 -23.48 5.37 -15.50
N ILE A 624 -24.70 5.47 -14.99
CA ILE A 624 -25.81 6.19 -15.63
C ILE A 624 -25.47 7.68 -15.77
N ASN A 625 -24.99 8.30 -14.69
CA ASN A 625 -24.62 9.73 -14.70
C ASN A 625 -23.47 10.01 -15.66
N PHE A 626 -22.43 9.17 -15.64
CA PHE A 626 -21.32 9.28 -16.57
C PHE A 626 -21.80 9.17 -18.03
N SER A 627 -22.64 8.18 -18.33
CA SER A 627 -23.18 7.95 -19.68
C SER A 627 -23.99 9.15 -20.17
N ALA A 628 -24.83 9.74 -19.32
CA ALA A 628 -25.59 10.94 -19.65
C ALA A 628 -24.67 12.16 -19.93
N ARG A 629 -23.59 12.31 -19.16
CA ARG A 629 -22.62 13.39 -19.35
C ARG A 629 -21.83 13.21 -20.63
N LEU A 630 -21.39 11.99 -20.92
CA LEU A 630 -20.69 11.66 -22.16
C LEU A 630 -21.58 11.87 -23.38
N SER A 631 -22.84 11.42 -23.32
CA SER A 631 -23.86 11.64 -24.36
C SER A 631 -24.05 13.14 -24.64
N SER A 632 -24.11 13.97 -23.60
CA SER A 632 -24.18 15.43 -23.76
C SER A 632 -22.95 16.03 -24.47
N ARG A 633 -21.74 15.52 -24.18
CA ARG A 633 -20.51 15.96 -24.87
C ARG A 633 -20.53 15.56 -26.34
N PHE A 634 -20.86 14.30 -26.65
CA PHE A 634 -20.90 13.79 -28.02
C PHE A 634 -21.94 14.49 -28.89
N ASN A 635 -23.12 14.80 -28.36
CA ASN A 635 -24.09 15.64 -29.08
C ASN A 635 -23.52 17.02 -29.45
N LYS A 636 -22.74 17.65 -28.56
CA LYS A 636 -22.06 18.91 -28.86
C LYS A 636 -20.94 18.75 -29.88
N ILE A 637 -20.12 17.69 -29.78
CA ILE A 637 -19.08 17.41 -30.78
C ILE A 637 -19.71 17.24 -32.17
N SER A 638 -20.79 16.46 -32.29
CA SER A 638 -21.53 16.29 -33.55
C SER A 638 -22.02 17.63 -34.12
N SER A 639 -22.46 18.55 -33.26
CA SER A 639 -22.88 19.91 -33.67
C SER A 639 -21.71 20.82 -34.04
N ASN A 640 -20.56 20.63 -33.38
CA ASN A 640 -19.34 21.40 -33.59
C ASN A 640 -18.64 21.03 -34.90
N LEU A 641 -18.75 19.78 -35.33
CA LEU A 641 -18.28 19.26 -36.62
C LEU A 641 -19.18 19.69 -37.79
N ASN A 642 -19.57 20.96 -37.82
CA ASN A 642 -20.30 21.52 -38.95
C ASN A 642 -19.31 21.86 -40.07
N MET A 643 -19.60 21.40 -41.29
CA MET A 643 -18.79 21.67 -42.48
C MET A 643 -18.48 23.16 -42.71
N SER A 644 -19.35 24.08 -42.29
CA SER A 644 -19.09 25.54 -42.40
C SER A 644 -17.89 26.02 -41.58
N ASN A 645 -17.47 25.23 -40.59
CA ASN A 645 -16.43 25.59 -39.65
C ASN A 645 -15.10 24.89 -39.98
N ILE A 646 -15.03 24.12 -41.06
CA ILE A 646 -13.87 23.31 -41.42
C ILE A 646 -13.07 24.00 -42.51
N TYR A 647 -11.78 24.19 -42.24
CA TYR A 647 -10.84 24.88 -43.10
C TYR A 647 -9.65 23.98 -43.41
N LEU A 648 -9.28 23.93 -44.69
CA LEU A 648 -8.13 23.22 -45.21
C LEU A 648 -6.95 24.18 -45.31
N CYS A 649 -5.80 23.77 -44.81
CA CYS A 649 -4.55 24.52 -44.85
C CYS A 649 -3.55 23.80 -45.74
N ALA A 650 -3.19 24.44 -46.85
CA ALA A 650 -2.36 23.87 -47.90
C ALA A 650 -1.06 24.65 -48.08
N LEU A 651 0.06 23.92 -48.09
CA LEU A 651 1.38 24.50 -48.28
C LEU A 651 1.76 24.56 -49.77
N HIS A 652 2.25 25.71 -50.20
CA HIS A 652 2.68 25.97 -51.57
C HIS A 652 4.08 26.56 -51.62
N HIS A 653 4.86 26.21 -52.65
CA HIS A 653 6.16 26.81 -52.94
C HIS A 653 6.07 27.81 -54.11
N GLN A 654 6.42 29.07 -53.88
CA GLN A 654 6.32 30.15 -54.88
C GLN A 654 7.23 29.94 -56.10
N ALA A 655 8.40 29.30 -55.93
CA ALA A 655 9.32 29.06 -57.06
C ALA A 655 8.78 28.08 -58.12
N ALA A 656 7.66 27.40 -57.88
CA ALA A 656 6.98 26.56 -58.87
C ALA A 656 6.26 27.38 -59.97
N ARG A 657 6.17 28.71 -59.84
CA ARG A 657 5.66 29.60 -60.89
C ARG A 657 6.74 29.94 -61.92
N ARG A 658 6.87 29.12 -62.97
CA ARG A 658 7.23 29.65 -64.30
C ARG A 658 6.25 29.16 -65.36
N ALA A 659 5.60 30.13 -65.98
CA ALA A 659 4.69 29.93 -67.10
C ALA A 659 5.48 29.65 -68.38
N SER A 660 5.25 28.48 -68.99
CA SER A 660 5.34 28.34 -70.44
C SER A 660 4.58 27.09 -70.91
N GLY A 661 3.42 27.29 -71.53
CA GLY A 661 2.92 26.35 -72.55
C GLY A 661 1.89 25.30 -72.14
N HIS A 662 0.61 25.65 -72.26
CA HIS A 662 -0.39 24.89 -73.03
C HIS A 662 -0.79 23.44 -72.64
N LYS A 663 -0.65 22.96 -71.41
CA LYS A 663 -1.48 21.84 -70.91
C LYS A 663 -1.83 22.00 -69.42
N PRO A 664 -3.08 21.71 -68.98
CA PRO A 664 -3.42 21.60 -67.57
C PRO A 664 -2.87 20.26 -67.06
N GLY A 665 -1.56 20.21 -66.80
CA GLY A 665 -0.94 19.11 -66.07
C GLY A 665 -0.91 19.47 -64.59
N GLU A 666 -1.36 18.56 -63.73
CA GLU A 666 -1.30 18.68 -62.26
C GLU A 666 0.14 18.66 -61.69
N GLU A 667 1.15 18.90 -62.54
CA GLU A 667 2.59 18.82 -62.24
C GLU A 667 3.16 20.10 -61.59
N TYR A 668 2.49 21.25 -61.71
CA TYR A 668 3.16 22.57 -61.59
C TYR A 668 3.21 23.23 -60.19
N SER A 669 2.94 22.52 -59.08
CA SER A 669 3.01 23.16 -57.75
C SER A 669 3.56 22.31 -56.60
N TYR A 670 3.93 21.06 -56.86
CA TYR A 670 4.15 20.07 -55.80
C TYR A 670 5.59 19.59 -55.72
N GLN A 671 6.47 20.45 -55.22
CA GLN A 671 7.65 19.92 -54.55
C GLN A 671 7.23 19.40 -53.18
N GLN A 672 7.76 18.25 -52.79
CA GLN A 672 7.58 17.71 -51.45
C GLN A 672 8.28 18.63 -50.45
N ILE A 673 7.55 19.60 -49.85
CA ILE A 673 8.16 20.58 -48.94
C ILE A 673 8.41 19.97 -47.57
N LEU A 674 7.49 19.14 -47.05
CA LEU A 674 7.67 18.38 -45.81
C LEU A 674 8.48 17.11 -46.05
N THR A 675 9.34 16.71 -45.11
CA THR A 675 9.96 15.39 -45.15
C THR A 675 8.93 14.30 -44.83
N ALA A 676 9.26 13.02 -45.09
CA ALA A 676 8.38 11.91 -44.69
C ALA A 676 8.13 11.91 -43.17
N ASP A 677 9.17 12.12 -42.38
CA ASP A 677 9.07 12.22 -40.91
C ASP A 677 8.18 13.40 -40.46
N GLU A 678 8.29 14.57 -41.09
CA GLU A 678 7.47 15.74 -40.75
C GLU A 678 6.00 15.59 -41.18
N ARG A 679 5.70 14.75 -42.18
CA ARG A 679 4.32 14.37 -42.47
C ARG A 679 3.77 13.47 -41.38
N GLN A 680 4.54 12.45 -41.00
CA GLN A 680 4.15 11.47 -39.98
C GLN A 680 4.09 12.06 -38.56
N GLN A 681 4.78 13.18 -38.29
CA GLN A 681 4.90 13.77 -36.95
C GLN A 681 4.46 15.23 -36.90
N GLY A 682 3.92 15.71 -35.77
CA GLY A 682 3.45 17.09 -35.60
C GLY A 682 1.94 17.26 -35.83
N THR A 683 1.44 18.49 -35.75
CA THR A 683 0.00 18.78 -35.65
C THR A 683 -0.74 18.58 -36.97
N PHE A 684 -1.71 17.66 -36.97
CA PHE A 684 -2.58 17.35 -38.11
C PHE A 684 -3.73 18.35 -38.27
N ALA A 685 -4.44 18.63 -37.19
CA ALA A 685 -5.55 19.56 -37.16
C ALA A 685 -5.43 20.43 -35.91
N THR A 686 -6.10 21.58 -35.93
CA THR A 686 -6.16 22.43 -34.74
C THR A 686 -7.41 23.29 -34.73
N THR A 687 -8.03 23.39 -33.56
CA THR A 687 -9.15 24.27 -33.30
C THR A 687 -8.69 25.56 -32.62
N LEU A 688 -9.26 26.69 -33.04
CA LEU A 688 -9.19 27.93 -32.28
C LEU A 688 -10.37 27.99 -31.29
N THR A 689 -10.09 28.42 -30.06
CA THR A 689 -11.07 28.45 -28.96
C THR A 689 -11.86 29.77 -28.90
N ASP A 690 -11.85 30.51 -30.01
CA ASP A 690 -12.55 31.76 -30.21
C ASP A 690 -13.98 31.53 -30.70
N SER A 691 -14.77 32.60 -30.77
CA SER A 691 -16.17 32.53 -31.17
C SER A 691 -16.40 32.09 -32.62
N SER A 692 -15.35 32.05 -33.46
CA SER A 692 -15.44 31.60 -34.85
C SER A 692 -15.63 30.08 -35.00
N LYS A 693 -15.27 29.30 -33.97
CA LYS A 693 -15.40 27.83 -33.93
C LYS A 693 -14.69 27.11 -35.09
N ARG A 694 -13.68 27.74 -35.70
CA ARG A 694 -12.98 27.23 -36.88
C ARG A 694 -12.05 26.07 -36.49
N ILE A 695 -12.13 24.98 -37.25
CA ILE A 695 -11.25 23.81 -37.20
C ILE A 695 -10.40 23.83 -38.46
N PHE A 696 -9.08 23.85 -38.30
CA PHE A 696 -8.13 23.86 -39.40
C PHE A 696 -7.52 22.47 -39.56
N ILE A 697 -7.30 22.04 -40.80
CA ILE A 697 -6.76 20.73 -41.16
C ILE A 697 -5.55 20.93 -42.08
N ASN A 698 -4.41 20.36 -41.72
CA ASN A 698 -3.21 20.37 -42.53
C ASN A 698 -3.33 19.35 -43.67
N THR A 699 -3.53 19.83 -44.89
CA THR A 699 -3.75 18.96 -46.05
C THR A 699 -2.51 18.18 -46.44
N ASP A 700 -1.32 18.74 -46.16
CA ASP A 700 -0.02 18.17 -46.54
C ASP A 700 0.34 16.90 -45.75
N LYS A 701 -0.45 16.59 -44.71
CA LYS A 701 -0.34 15.37 -43.91
C LYS A 701 -1.27 14.24 -44.36
N LEU A 702 -2.24 14.52 -45.24
CA LEU A 702 -3.13 13.50 -45.81
C LEU A 702 -2.58 12.95 -47.12
N TYR A 703 -2.31 13.86 -48.05
CA TYR A 703 -1.84 13.52 -49.37
C TYR A 703 -0.56 14.28 -49.69
N TYR A 704 0.34 13.61 -50.39
CA TYR A 704 1.46 14.24 -51.06
C TYR A 704 1.69 13.60 -52.43
N ILE A 705 2.38 14.32 -53.30
CA ILE A 705 2.78 13.82 -54.62
C ILE A 705 4.29 13.56 -54.54
N SER A 706 4.69 12.31 -54.73
CA SER A 706 6.10 11.95 -54.79
C SER A 706 6.73 12.53 -56.07
N PRO A 707 7.93 13.13 -56.00
CA PRO A 707 8.64 13.59 -57.20
C PRO A 707 8.96 12.46 -58.19
N ASP A 708 8.97 11.21 -57.72
CA ASP A 708 9.34 10.02 -58.50
C ASP A 708 8.12 9.28 -59.07
N ALA A 709 6.90 9.73 -58.78
CA ALA A 709 5.67 9.09 -59.26
C ALA A 709 5.38 9.47 -60.72
N HIS A 710 5.55 8.53 -61.65
CA HIS A 710 5.14 8.71 -63.04
C HIS A 710 3.61 8.62 -63.17
N GLY A 711 2.97 9.77 -63.41
CA GLY A 711 1.52 9.88 -63.66
C GLY A 711 0.69 10.09 -62.40
N ASN A 712 0.59 11.35 -61.96
CA ASN A 712 -0.37 11.94 -60.99
C ASN A 712 -0.86 11.03 -59.85
N THR A 713 -0.02 10.11 -59.37
CA THR A 713 -0.43 9.12 -58.38
C THR A 713 -0.25 9.77 -57.01
N LEU A 714 -1.36 10.18 -56.40
CA LEU A 714 -1.38 10.59 -55.01
C LEU A 714 -0.78 9.46 -54.18
N SER A 715 0.29 9.76 -53.45
CA SER A 715 0.86 8.81 -52.51
C SER A 715 0.13 9.00 -51.18
N GLU A 716 -0.63 7.98 -50.80
CA GLU A 716 -1.29 7.88 -49.50
C GLU A 716 -0.29 7.35 -48.48
N GLU A 717 0.04 8.15 -47.47
CA GLU A 717 0.63 7.65 -46.23
C GLU A 717 -0.09 8.32 -45.05
N THR A 718 -1.41 8.15 -44.97
CA THR A 718 -2.14 8.57 -43.77
C THR A 718 -1.81 7.61 -42.63
N SER A 719 -0.76 7.95 -41.87
CA SER A 719 -0.56 7.36 -40.55
C SER A 719 -1.61 7.88 -39.54
N THR A 720 -2.19 9.06 -39.75
CA THR A 720 -3.08 9.68 -38.75
C THR A 720 -4.52 9.20 -38.86
N ASP A 721 -5.10 8.75 -37.74
CA ASP A 721 -6.54 8.46 -37.59
C ASP A 721 -7.35 9.76 -37.64
N VAL A 722 -7.82 10.11 -38.85
CA VAL A 722 -8.56 11.36 -39.14
C VAL A 722 -9.86 11.44 -38.34
N VAL A 723 -10.57 10.32 -38.18
CA VAL A 723 -11.86 10.28 -37.47
C VAL A 723 -11.69 10.69 -36.00
N THR A 724 -10.73 10.07 -35.30
CA THR A 724 -10.48 10.43 -33.89
C THR A 724 -9.92 11.84 -33.75
N MET A 725 -9.09 12.31 -34.69
CA MET A 725 -8.59 13.68 -34.69
C MET A 725 -9.70 14.72 -34.88
N LEU A 726 -10.67 14.47 -35.75
CA LEU A 726 -11.82 15.37 -35.91
C LEU A 726 -12.67 15.44 -34.64
N ILE A 727 -12.94 14.30 -33.99
CA ILE A 727 -13.65 14.26 -32.70
C ILE A 727 -12.87 15.02 -31.62
N HIS A 728 -11.55 14.83 -31.56
CA HIS A 728 -10.64 15.57 -30.68
C HIS A 728 -10.76 17.08 -30.91
N GLU A 729 -10.60 17.56 -32.14
CA GLU A 729 -10.65 18.99 -32.45
C GLU A 729 -12.05 19.59 -32.21
N GLY A 730 -13.11 18.87 -32.58
CA GLY A 730 -14.49 19.26 -32.29
C GLY A 730 -14.79 19.37 -30.80
N SER A 731 -13.98 18.72 -29.94
CA SER A 731 -14.10 18.80 -28.49
C SER A 731 -13.46 20.04 -27.88
N HIS A 732 -12.54 20.71 -28.57
CA HIS A 732 -11.92 21.96 -28.12
C HIS A 732 -12.82 23.19 -28.29
N ILE A 733 -13.81 23.13 -29.18
CA ILE A 733 -14.70 24.26 -29.45
C ILE A 733 -15.39 24.72 -28.16
N GLY A 734 -15.20 26.00 -27.85
CA GLY A 734 -15.73 26.62 -26.63
C GLY A 734 -15.05 26.13 -25.35
N LEU A 735 -13.78 25.71 -25.40
CA LEU A 735 -13.04 25.20 -24.22
C LEU A 735 -13.78 24.04 -23.52
N MET A 736 -14.58 23.28 -24.27
CA MET A 736 -15.38 22.20 -23.72
C MET A 736 -14.49 21.07 -23.18
N ALA A 737 -13.40 20.78 -23.88
CA ALA A 737 -12.28 19.95 -23.45
C ALA A 737 -10.94 20.63 -23.81
N THR A 738 -9.88 20.22 -23.13
CA THR A 738 -8.52 20.75 -23.29
C THR A 738 -7.54 19.60 -23.50
N ASP A 739 -6.32 19.93 -23.90
CA ASP A 739 -5.20 18.98 -23.91
C ASP A 739 -4.60 18.91 -22.51
N ILE A 740 -5.09 17.98 -21.70
CA ILE A 740 -4.47 17.71 -20.39
C ILE A 740 -3.17 16.97 -20.62
N VAL A 741 -3.24 15.89 -21.40
CA VAL A 741 -2.10 15.07 -21.83
C VAL A 741 -2.36 14.54 -23.24
N TYR A 742 -1.33 14.48 -24.08
CA TYR A 742 -1.40 13.77 -25.34
C TYR A 742 -1.30 12.26 -25.10
N PHE A 743 -2.27 11.53 -25.63
CA PHE A 743 -2.28 10.09 -25.59
C PHE A 743 -1.33 9.50 -26.64
N PRO A 744 -0.64 8.40 -26.31
CA PRO A 744 0.35 7.81 -27.20
C PRO A 744 -0.33 7.28 -28.45
N ARG A 745 0.30 7.50 -29.59
CA ARG A 745 -0.13 7.02 -30.91
C ARG A 745 0.91 6.03 -31.44
N ASP A 746 0.47 4.95 -32.05
CA ASP A 746 1.31 3.97 -32.75
C ASP A 746 0.88 3.92 -34.20
N GLU A 747 1.80 4.21 -35.13
CA GLU A 747 1.46 4.39 -36.55
C GLU A 747 0.28 5.37 -36.74
N GLY A 748 0.25 6.43 -35.91
CA GLY A 748 -0.74 7.51 -35.87
C GLY A 748 -2.18 7.14 -35.43
N ILE A 749 -2.40 5.89 -34.99
CA ILE A 749 -3.62 5.47 -34.29
C ILE A 749 -3.43 5.63 -32.78
N ILE A 750 -4.39 6.24 -32.08
CA ILE A 750 -4.33 6.43 -30.63
C ILE A 750 -4.37 5.08 -29.92
N ALA A 751 -3.54 4.86 -28.91
CA ALA A 751 -3.54 3.62 -28.15
C ALA A 751 -4.90 3.36 -27.44
N PRO A 752 -5.20 2.11 -27.08
CA PRO A 752 -6.40 1.77 -26.30
C PRO A 752 -6.53 2.52 -24.97
N ILE A 753 -7.76 2.71 -24.48
CA ILE A 753 -8.03 3.60 -23.33
C ILE A 753 -7.23 3.26 -22.07
N LEU A 754 -7.01 1.98 -21.73
CA LEU A 754 -6.30 1.62 -20.50
C LEU A 754 -4.79 1.87 -20.60
N ASP A 755 -4.21 1.84 -21.80
CA ASP A 755 -2.82 2.27 -22.01
C ASP A 755 -2.71 3.79 -21.91
N CYS A 756 -3.71 4.50 -22.44
CA CYS A 756 -3.80 5.95 -22.39
C CYS A 756 -3.96 6.48 -20.96
N ILE A 757 -4.74 5.82 -20.11
CA ILE A 757 -4.86 6.14 -18.67
C ILE A 757 -3.51 5.92 -17.96
N ASP A 758 -2.82 4.81 -18.23
CA ASP A 758 -1.49 4.57 -17.65
C ASP A 758 -0.49 5.65 -18.11
N HIS A 759 -0.57 6.08 -19.37
CA HIS A 759 0.21 7.21 -19.88
C HIS A 759 -0.16 8.53 -19.20
N MET A 760 -1.45 8.83 -18.99
CA MET A 760 -1.93 10.01 -18.28
C MET A 760 -1.35 10.08 -16.87
N LYS A 761 -1.46 8.98 -16.10
CA LYS A 761 -0.89 8.89 -14.75
C LYS A 761 0.61 9.16 -14.76
N LYS A 762 1.35 8.60 -15.72
CA LYS A 762 2.79 8.82 -15.87
C LYS A 762 3.12 10.28 -16.24
N ALA A 763 2.35 10.89 -17.13
CA ALA A 763 2.53 12.26 -17.56
C ALA A 763 2.28 13.26 -16.40
N ILE A 764 1.18 13.07 -15.64
CA ILE A 764 0.87 13.86 -14.45
C ILE A 764 1.97 13.72 -13.40
N ARG A 765 2.37 12.48 -13.07
CA ARG A 765 3.48 12.21 -12.13
C ARG A 765 4.77 12.91 -12.52
N ASN A 766 5.07 12.98 -13.81
CA ASN A 766 6.29 13.56 -14.36
C ASN A 766 6.16 15.05 -14.76
N ASN A 767 5.07 15.73 -14.39
CA ASN A 767 4.82 17.14 -14.72
C ASN A 767 4.76 17.47 -16.23
N ARG A 768 4.38 16.48 -17.05
CA ARG A 768 4.24 16.59 -18.51
C ARG A 768 2.79 16.87 -18.92
N VAL A 769 2.07 17.61 -18.09
CA VAL A 769 0.75 18.16 -18.42
C VAL A 769 0.94 19.25 -19.47
N VAL A 770 0.15 19.23 -20.53
CA VAL A 770 0.27 20.14 -21.68
C VAL A 770 -0.28 21.51 -21.30
N ASN A 771 -1.58 21.61 -20.97
CA ASN A 771 -2.20 22.85 -20.53
C ASN A 771 -2.35 22.91 -19.00
N ARG A 772 -1.35 23.47 -18.32
CA ARG A 772 -1.30 23.51 -16.84
C ARG A 772 -2.39 24.37 -16.21
N ASP A 773 -2.74 25.49 -16.83
CA ASP A 773 -3.73 26.41 -16.28
C ASP A 773 -5.13 25.82 -16.34
N ASP A 774 -5.50 25.22 -17.48
CA ASP A 774 -6.76 24.48 -17.57
C ASP A 774 -6.76 23.27 -16.64
N PHE A 775 -5.67 22.52 -16.55
CA PHE A 775 -5.60 21.39 -15.62
C PHE A 775 -5.80 21.83 -14.16
N LYS A 776 -5.20 22.95 -13.75
CA LYS A 776 -5.41 23.56 -12.43
C LYS A 776 -6.86 23.98 -12.23
N ARG A 777 -7.49 24.61 -13.24
CA ARG A 777 -8.91 24.99 -13.21
C ARG A 777 -9.82 23.76 -13.06
N ILE A 778 -9.61 22.73 -13.88
CA ILE A 778 -10.36 21.46 -13.88
C ILE A 778 -10.25 20.76 -12.52
N ASN A 779 -9.06 20.72 -11.92
CA ASN A 779 -8.85 20.17 -10.57
C ASN A 779 -9.55 21.03 -9.52
N ASN A 780 -9.47 22.35 -9.64
CA ASN A 780 -10.11 23.27 -8.72
C ASN A 780 -11.63 23.17 -8.73
N GLU A 781 -12.23 22.94 -9.91
CA GLU A 781 -13.67 22.71 -10.08
C GLU A 781 -14.10 21.41 -9.41
N TYR A 782 -13.34 20.31 -9.62
CA TYR A 782 -13.66 19.01 -9.05
C TYR A 782 -13.51 18.98 -7.53
N PHE A 783 -12.30 19.27 -7.02
CA PHE A 783 -12.02 19.24 -5.59
C PHE A 783 -12.73 20.36 -4.83
N GLY A 784 -13.03 21.48 -5.50
CA GLY A 784 -13.89 22.54 -4.97
C GLY A 784 -15.38 22.22 -5.03
N GLY A 785 -15.81 21.20 -5.77
CA GLY A 785 -17.20 20.78 -5.90
C GLY A 785 -17.66 19.80 -4.82
N ILE A 786 -16.71 19.10 -4.19
CA ILE A 786 -16.96 18.02 -3.23
C ILE A 786 -16.53 18.47 -1.83
N SER A 787 -17.45 18.43 -0.86
CA SER A 787 -17.20 18.93 0.50
C SER A 787 -15.95 18.34 1.15
N VAL A 788 -15.78 17.02 1.05
CA VAL A 788 -14.67 16.29 1.68
C VAL A 788 -13.32 16.69 1.09
N TYR A 789 -13.25 16.94 -0.22
CA TYR A 789 -12.02 17.41 -0.85
C TYR A 789 -11.74 18.89 -0.62
N LYS A 790 -12.75 19.74 -0.37
CA LYS A 790 -12.55 21.18 -0.14
C LYS A 790 -11.59 21.45 1.01
N GLU A 791 -11.69 20.67 2.08
CA GLU A 791 -10.89 20.84 3.30
C GLU A 791 -9.41 20.53 3.08
N ILE A 792 -9.11 19.57 2.21
CA ILE A 792 -7.73 19.12 1.90
C ILE A 792 -7.26 19.60 0.52
N LYS A 793 -8.04 20.43 -0.17
CA LYS A 793 -7.84 20.78 -1.59
C LYS A 793 -6.46 21.35 -1.87
N ASN A 794 -5.91 22.15 -0.95
CA ASN A 794 -4.59 22.76 -1.11
C ASN A 794 -3.46 21.73 -0.94
N ASP A 795 -3.73 20.66 -0.20
CA ASP A 795 -2.76 19.62 0.13
C ASP A 795 -2.69 18.53 -0.95
N ILE A 796 -3.81 18.24 -1.64
CA ILE A 796 -3.95 17.16 -2.65
C ILE A 796 -3.51 17.55 -4.07
N MET A 797 -2.94 18.74 -4.26
CA MET A 797 -2.51 19.21 -5.59
C MET A 797 -1.11 18.68 -5.97
N GLN A 798 -0.50 17.81 -5.17
CA GLN A 798 0.77 17.20 -5.53
C GLN A 798 0.58 16.06 -6.53
N ARG A 799 1.61 15.80 -7.33
CA ARG A 799 1.52 14.92 -8.50
C ARG A 799 1.20 13.47 -8.15
N ASP A 800 1.74 12.97 -7.04
CA ASP A 800 1.49 11.59 -6.60
C ASP A 800 0.07 11.44 -5.98
N ASP A 801 -0.44 12.50 -5.34
CA ASP A 801 -1.81 12.57 -4.80
C ASP A 801 -2.84 12.47 -5.92
N LEU A 802 -2.68 13.28 -6.97
CA LEU A 802 -3.56 13.24 -8.15
C LEU A 802 -3.57 11.85 -8.79
N VAL A 803 -2.41 11.17 -8.87
CA VAL A 803 -2.36 9.80 -9.41
C VAL A 803 -3.04 8.79 -8.48
N TYR A 804 -2.90 8.94 -7.17
CA TYR A 804 -3.63 8.11 -6.21
C TYR A 804 -5.14 8.26 -6.40
N ILE A 805 -5.63 9.49 -6.51
CA ILE A 805 -7.05 9.79 -6.72
C ILE A 805 -7.53 9.20 -8.06
N ILE A 806 -6.76 9.32 -9.16
CA ILE A 806 -7.11 8.69 -10.44
C ILE A 806 -7.31 7.17 -10.31
N GLU A 807 -6.54 6.51 -9.46
CA GLU A 807 -6.63 5.05 -9.28
C GLU A 807 -7.72 4.59 -8.33
N LYS A 808 -8.23 5.47 -7.46
CA LYS A 808 -9.10 5.12 -6.33
C LYS A 808 -10.44 5.85 -6.30
N ASP A 809 -10.58 6.95 -7.05
CA ASP A 809 -11.81 7.72 -7.24
C ASP A 809 -12.25 7.63 -8.72
N PRO A 810 -13.25 6.79 -9.04
CA PRO A 810 -13.70 6.61 -10.41
C PRO A 810 -14.28 7.89 -11.02
N ALA A 811 -14.86 8.79 -10.21
CA ALA A 811 -15.42 10.03 -10.69
C ALA A 811 -14.36 11.07 -11.04
N TYR A 812 -13.21 11.06 -10.37
CA TYR A 812 -12.11 11.93 -10.78
C TYR A 812 -11.52 11.49 -12.12
N LEU A 813 -11.31 10.18 -12.33
CA LEU A 813 -10.89 9.67 -13.64
C LEU A 813 -11.92 10.01 -14.72
N ALA A 814 -13.21 9.81 -14.45
CA ALA A 814 -14.28 10.19 -15.38
C ALA A 814 -14.27 11.69 -15.70
N HIS A 815 -14.05 12.53 -14.68
CA HIS A 815 -13.92 13.97 -14.85
C HIS A 815 -12.71 14.35 -15.73
N LEU A 816 -11.56 13.69 -15.56
CA LEU A 816 -10.41 13.91 -16.45
C LEU A 816 -10.69 13.47 -17.88
N LEU A 817 -11.30 12.29 -18.08
CA LEU A 817 -11.63 11.81 -19.42
C LEU A 817 -12.65 12.69 -20.15
N LEU A 818 -13.66 13.21 -19.43
CA LEU A 818 -14.68 14.11 -20.00
C LEU A 818 -14.15 15.50 -20.36
N ASN A 819 -13.02 15.92 -19.79
CA ASN A 819 -12.40 17.22 -20.05
C ASN A 819 -11.09 17.13 -20.85
N ASN A 820 -10.62 15.92 -21.20
CA ASN A 820 -9.48 15.70 -22.08
C ASN A 820 -9.96 15.42 -23.50
N ALA A 821 -9.50 16.16 -24.50
CA ALA A 821 -9.93 16.01 -25.89
C ALA A 821 -9.64 14.60 -26.45
N ASP A 822 -8.41 14.11 -26.24
CA ASP A 822 -8.02 12.73 -26.57
C ASP A 822 -8.85 11.69 -25.78
N GLY A 823 -9.36 12.03 -24.59
CA GLY A 823 -10.25 11.17 -23.80
C GLY A 823 -11.61 10.96 -24.47
N LEU A 824 -12.22 12.04 -24.97
CA LEU A 824 -13.50 11.98 -25.69
C LEU A 824 -13.36 11.26 -27.03
N ALA A 825 -12.26 11.50 -27.76
CA ALA A 825 -11.99 10.84 -29.03
C ALA A 825 -11.85 9.32 -28.90
N ILE A 826 -11.05 8.84 -27.95
CA ILE A 826 -10.91 7.40 -27.70
C ILE A 826 -12.24 6.80 -27.24
N LEU A 827 -12.95 7.45 -26.31
CA LEU A 827 -14.21 6.90 -25.81
C LEU A 827 -15.23 6.73 -26.95
N ALA A 828 -15.30 7.65 -27.91
CA ALA A 828 -16.19 7.51 -29.06
C ALA A 828 -15.83 6.29 -29.92
N ARG A 829 -14.54 6.12 -30.23
CA ARG A 829 -14.04 4.96 -31.00
C ARG A 829 -14.30 3.65 -30.26
N ASP A 830 -13.82 3.54 -29.03
CA ASP A 830 -13.89 2.30 -28.24
C ASP A 830 -15.36 1.88 -28.02
N LEU A 831 -16.27 2.84 -27.83
CA LEU A 831 -17.70 2.56 -27.69
C LEU A 831 -18.31 2.08 -29.02
N TYR A 832 -17.94 2.68 -30.14
CA TYR A 832 -18.41 2.24 -31.45
C TYR A 832 -17.93 0.81 -31.78
N GLU A 833 -16.68 0.46 -31.48
CA GLU A 833 -16.12 -0.88 -31.70
C GLU A 833 -16.81 -1.99 -30.89
N ILE A 834 -17.45 -1.66 -29.76
CA ILE A 834 -18.16 -2.62 -28.90
C ILE A 834 -19.70 -2.57 -29.01
N SER A 835 -20.21 -1.71 -29.91
CA SER A 835 -21.64 -1.45 -30.06
C SER A 835 -22.38 -2.61 -30.72
#